data_AF-A0A7W1NRJ3-F1
#
_entry.id   AF-A0A7W1NRJ3-F1
#
_cell.length_a   1.000
_cell.length_b   1.000
_cell.length_c   1.000
_cell.angle_alpha   90.00
_cell.angle_beta   90.00
_cell.angle_gamma   90.00
#
_symmetry.space_group_name_H-M   'P 1'
#
loop_
_entity.id
_entity.type
_entity.pdbx_description
1 polymer ?
#
loop_
_entity_poly.entity_id
_entity_poly.type
_entity_poly.pdbx_seq_one_letter_code
_entity_poly.pdbx_strand_id
1 'polypeptide(L)'
;MINKTKLSRIIRIGLWAIAIVAVIAFMVKTEFWIFGVAVLGLAYMLPRLRKRNSRLFEPEQSARLRQIAFGAQATTILALAWPTHLWVVAIISIGILAIGHRTAYRMRNKPPKWLRFMTFVGLHAAFAWMFVGLFSGQPYPQAQVAMLAMALVSFELYQRLNLYSGMGIGLINLYVAATLSRDLAFAAFLLVFVGMMLAFLWRADVEDGLKDNPIVLKPVAKQKLRLLSISKTWGRFAVFASACVVGVFIFTPRFAGYPIVPPFSFQLPISAPPSAQVINPAIPLFKAEGATTTTQGEEYYAGFDQQLDLSYRGRLSDTIMMYVQSPAWSYWRGYAFDHYDGRNWSESDNTLRPYYAGRSGRFSLNFNPTGQKTFVQTFYVAHDMPNVLWAGGKPLAAFFPSRELALDTSGGIKTGEALQAGTVYSIESTNRIFEPDSLRQATGTMPEIIRSHYSQLPDTTTARTRELAESLTKDKATTYDKVIAVRDYVMNTYPYDYFPPAQPPNTDAVDQFLFVDKRGVCEHFTSAMVVLLRAAGIPARFVVGYGSGTYNAITGYYEVHANDAHAWVEVYFPGLEWVPFDPTPGWTGDPQTGPVKRWVFSDLMSGLELPSIPFGQIFQASVSAIGIVIRPLIVLAVLAGIVGGIWYGWRRWKRWTFTGYTSGLIHKDKARRQIFAAYRKAQRQLKSYRDPKQTVQEHARTTPELDALAALVDIAAYRPDAPDANMVKRAEQAVLKKPTK
;
A
#
# COMPACT_ATOMS: atom_id res chain seq x y z
N MET A 1 -47.64 11.90 -19.99
CA MET A 1 -46.43 12.74 -20.12
C MET A 1 -45.82 12.97 -18.75
N ILE A 2 -44.74 12.27 -18.41
CA ILE A 2 -44.04 12.49 -17.13
C ILE A 2 -43.23 13.78 -17.26
N ASN A 3 -43.54 14.77 -16.43
CA ASN A 3 -42.88 16.08 -16.39
C ASN A 3 -41.35 15.90 -16.31
N LYS A 4 -40.60 16.50 -17.26
CA LYS A 4 -39.14 16.38 -17.40
C LYS A 4 -38.39 16.65 -16.08
N THR A 5 -38.95 17.49 -15.21
CA THR A 5 -38.40 17.77 -13.88
C THR A 5 -38.53 16.59 -12.90
N LYS A 6 -39.64 15.84 -12.92
CA LYS A 6 -39.84 14.63 -12.12
C LYS A 6 -38.94 13.48 -12.60
N LEU A 7 -38.81 13.30 -13.91
CA LEU A 7 -37.93 12.27 -14.49
C LEU A 7 -36.45 12.54 -14.14
N SER A 8 -36.01 13.80 -14.21
CA SER A 8 -34.65 14.19 -13.79
C SER A 8 -34.39 13.98 -12.29
N ARG A 9 -35.40 14.15 -11.43
CA ARG A 9 -35.27 13.90 -9.98
C ARG A 9 -35.19 12.41 -9.69
N ILE A 10 -36.02 11.60 -10.33
CA ILE A 10 -36.00 10.14 -10.17
C ILE A 10 -34.68 9.56 -10.68
N ILE A 11 -34.18 10.02 -11.82
CA ILE A 11 -32.87 9.61 -12.36
C ILE A 11 -31.74 10.06 -11.41
N ARG A 12 -31.77 11.28 -10.86
CA ARG A 12 -30.77 11.72 -9.88
C ARG A 12 -30.83 10.91 -8.58
N ILE A 13 -32.03 10.60 -8.08
CA ILE A 13 -32.20 9.77 -6.88
C ILE A 13 -31.71 8.35 -7.13
N GLY A 14 -32.00 7.77 -8.30
CA GLY A 14 -31.47 6.47 -8.72
C GLY A 14 -29.95 6.47 -8.85
N LEU A 15 -29.35 7.49 -9.46
CA LEU A 15 -27.90 7.65 -9.56
C LEU A 15 -27.23 7.86 -8.20
N TRP A 16 -27.87 8.60 -7.28
CA TRP A 16 -27.40 8.75 -5.90
C TRP A 16 -27.53 7.44 -5.11
N ALA A 17 -28.62 6.69 -5.28
CA ALA A 17 -28.78 5.39 -4.64
C ALA A 17 -27.75 4.38 -5.17
N ILE A 18 -27.48 4.37 -6.47
CA ILE A 18 -26.43 3.53 -7.08
C ILE A 18 -25.04 3.97 -6.61
N ALA A 19 -24.76 5.27 -6.53
CA ALA A 19 -23.49 5.78 -6.00
C ALA A 19 -23.31 5.45 -4.51
N ILE A 20 -24.37 5.54 -3.71
CA ILE A 20 -24.36 5.16 -2.30
C ILE A 20 -24.15 3.65 -2.14
N VAL A 21 -24.85 2.82 -2.92
CA VAL A 21 -24.66 1.36 -2.92
C VAL A 21 -23.25 0.98 -3.40
N ALA A 22 -22.70 1.67 -4.40
CA ALA A 22 -21.34 1.46 -4.89
C ALA A 22 -20.28 1.90 -3.86
N VAL A 23 -20.51 3.00 -3.13
CA VAL A 23 -19.64 3.48 -2.05
C VAL A 23 -19.72 2.56 -0.84
N ILE A 24 -20.93 2.11 -0.48
CA ILE A 24 -21.16 1.11 0.57
C ILE A 24 -20.45 -0.18 0.18
N ALA A 25 -20.64 -0.69 -1.04
CA ALA A 25 -19.94 -1.89 -1.54
C ALA A 25 -18.41 -1.74 -1.59
N PHE A 26 -17.91 -0.56 -1.96
CA PHE A 26 -16.48 -0.22 -1.90
C PHE A 26 -15.96 -0.22 -0.45
N MET A 27 -16.76 0.25 0.50
CA MET A 27 -16.47 0.24 1.93
C MET A 27 -16.55 -1.17 2.55
N VAL A 28 -17.50 -2.03 2.11
CA VAL A 28 -17.57 -3.49 2.42
C VAL A 28 -16.22 -4.13 2.20
N LYS A 29 -15.68 -3.86 1.02
CA LYS A 29 -14.66 -4.67 0.38
C LYS A 29 -13.23 -4.27 0.72
N THR A 30 -13.04 -3.07 1.29
CA THR A 30 -11.73 -2.51 1.62
C THR A 30 -11.53 -2.36 3.13
N GLU A 31 -12.50 -2.80 3.95
CA GLU A 31 -12.55 -2.51 5.39
C GLU A 31 -12.56 -1.00 5.72
N PHE A 32 -12.77 -0.11 4.74
CA PHE A 32 -12.82 1.36 4.90
C PHE A 32 -14.17 1.90 5.43
N TRP A 33 -15.05 1.06 5.98
CA TRP A 33 -16.34 1.52 6.54
C TRP A 33 -16.19 2.60 7.60
N ILE A 34 -15.13 2.52 8.40
CA ILE A 34 -14.82 3.53 9.41
C ILE A 34 -14.59 4.89 8.74
N PHE A 35 -13.95 4.93 7.56
CA PHE A 35 -13.74 6.15 6.78
C PHE A 35 -15.06 6.72 6.24
N GLY A 36 -15.95 5.88 5.74
CA GLY A 36 -17.27 6.31 5.27
C GLY A 36 -18.17 6.84 6.36
N VAL A 37 -18.24 6.11 7.48
CA VAL A 37 -19.02 6.50 8.66
C VAL A 37 -18.41 7.73 9.34
N ALA A 38 -17.08 7.85 9.38
CA ALA A 38 -16.40 9.03 9.91
C ALA A 38 -16.58 10.25 9.01
N VAL A 39 -16.47 10.13 7.69
CA VAL A 39 -16.66 11.24 6.74
C VAL A 39 -18.12 11.68 6.68
N LEU A 40 -19.07 10.75 6.64
CA LEU A 40 -20.51 11.05 6.72
C LEU A 40 -20.88 11.62 8.09
N GLY A 41 -20.31 11.09 9.16
CA GLY A 41 -20.45 11.59 10.53
C GLY A 41 -19.92 13.02 10.68
N LEU A 42 -18.72 13.30 10.17
CA LEU A 42 -18.13 14.65 10.13
C LEU A 42 -18.98 15.58 9.27
N ALA A 43 -19.38 15.19 8.06
CA ALA A 43 -20.20 16.01 7.16
C ALA A 43 -21.58 16.35 7.77
N TYR A 44 -22.18 15.43 8.52
CA TYR A 44 -23.44 15.63 9.22
C TYR A 44 -23.29 16.45 10.52
N MET A 45 -22.19 16.28 11.26
CA MET A 45 -21.92 17.00 12.51
C MET A 45 -21.38 18.42 12.30
N LEU A 46 -20.58 18.66 11.27
CA LEU A 46 -19.90 19.95 10.99
C LEU A 46 -20.86 21.16 10.95
N PRO A 47 -22.03 21.11 10.27
CA PRO A 47 -22.99 22.21 10.28
C PRO A 47 -23.65 22.44 11.65
N ARG A 48 -23.82 21.36 12.45
CA ARG A 48 -24.41 21.43 13.80
C ARG A 48 -23.41 21.93 14.83
N LEU A 49 -22.12 21.59 14.69
CA LEU A 49 -21.01 22.11 15.50
C LEU A 49 -20.78 23.61 15.24
N ARG A 50 -20.92 24.07 13.99
CA ARG A 50 -20.80 25.48 13.61
C ARG A 50 -21.83 26.40 14.28
N LYS A 51 -23.02 25.89 14.61
CA LYS A 51 -24.05 26.64 15.34
C LYS A 51 -23.87 26.63 16.87
N ARG A 52 -23.02 25.75 17.42
CA ARG A 52 -22.95 25.48 18.87
C ARG A 52 -21.60 25.82 19.54
N ASN A 53 -20.49 25.86 18.78
CA ASN A 53 -19.16 26.17 19.31
C ASN A 53 -18.37 27.09 18.34
N SER A 54 -18.36 28.40 18.61
CA SER A 54 -17.60 29.38 17.80
C SER A 54 -16.08 29.16 17.86
N ARG A 55 -15.56 28.73 19.03
CA ARG A 55 -14.11 28.54 19.29
C ARG A 55 -13.44 27.48 18.40
N LEU A 56 -14.19 26.49 17.89
CA LEU A 56 -13.63 25.47 16.98
C LEU A 56 -13.17 26.05 15.63
N PHE A 57 -13.78 27.16 15.22
CA PHE A 57 -13.50 27.83 13.94
C PHE A 57 -12.55 29.02 14.10
N GLU A 58 -12.11 29.31 15.32
CA GLU A 58 -11.12 30.35 15.60
C GLU A 58 -9.69 29.86 15.30
N PRO A 59 -8.76 30.77 14.96
CA PRO A 59 -7.36 30.43 14.80
C PRO A 59 -6.77 29.84 16.08
N GLU A 60 -6.15 28.67 15.99
CA GLU A 60 -5.60 27.97 17.16
C GLU A 60 -4.36 28.68 17.72
N GLN A 61 -4.42 29.08 18.98
CA GLN A 61 -3.36 29.83 19.67
C GLN A 61 -2.42 28.96 20.53
N SER A 62 -2.79 27.71 20.86
CA SER A 62 -1.99 26.89 21.75
C SER A 62 -0.80 26.24 21.02
N ALA A 63 0.41 26.69 21.36
CA ALA A 63 1.64 26.05 20.91
C ALA A 63 1.80 24.63 21.49
N ARG A 64 1.36 24.42 22.74
CA ARG A 64 1.43 23.11 23.41
C ARG A 64 0.52 22.08 22.74
N LEU A 65 -0.72 22.47 22.41
CA LEU A 65 -1.66 21.58 21.73
C LEU A 65 -1.14 21.16 20.36
N ARG A 66 -0.46 22.06 19.63
CA ARG A 66 0.19 21.76 18.36
C ARG A 66 1.38 20.83 18.49
N GLN A 67 2.20 20.98 19.54
CA GLN A 67 3.32 20.06 19.81
C GLN A 67 2.81 18.63 20.04
N ILE A 68 1.73 18.47 20.81
CA ILE A 68 1.10 17.15 21.04
C ILE A 68 0.55 16.59 19.73
N ALA A 69 -0.17 17.40 18.94
CA ALA A 69 -0.70 16.98 17.65
C ALA A 69 0.41 16.59 16.65
N PHE A 70 1.49 17.36 16.59
CA PHE A 70 2.68 17.05 15.79
C PHE A 70 3.28 15.70 16.21
N GLY A 71 3.47 15.48 17.52
CA GLY A 71 3.98 14.21 18.04
C GLY A 71 3.10 13.04 17.63
N ALA A 72 1.78 13.18 17.75
CA ALA A 72 0.84 12.12 17.38
C ALA A 72 0.92 11.81 15.88
N GLN A 73 0.94 12.84 15.04
CA GLN A 73 1.03 12.68 13.59
C GLN A 73 2.39 12.10 13.16
N ALA A 74 3.49 12.53 13.77
CA ALA A 74 4.82 11.96 13.52
C ALA A 74 4.86 10.48 13.92
N THR A 75 4.24 10.11 15.04
CA THR A 75 4.11 8.70 15.46
C THR A 75 3.42 7.86 14.39
N THR A 76 2.37 8.38 13.74
CA THR A 76 1.66 7.64 12.66
C THR A 76 2.49 7.50 11.39
N ILE A 77 3.39 8.46 11.09
CA ILE A 77 4.33 8.36 9.98
C ILE A 77 5.38 7.28 10.28
N LEU A 78 5.91 7.25 11.51
CA LEU A 78 6.85 6.22 11.94
C LEU A 78 6.21 4.82 11.96
N ALA A 79 4.96 4.73 12.39
CA ALA A 79 4.18 3.49 12.37
C ALA A 79 4.02 2.92 10.95
N LEU A 80 3.89 3.78 9.93
CA LEU A 80 3.85 3.36 8.53
C LEU A 80 5.23 2.97 8.01
N ALA A 81 6.28 3.70 8.37
CA ALA A 81 7.64 3.44 7.89
C ALA A 81 8.25 2.15 8.44
N TRP A 82 7.84 1.73 9.64
CA TRP A 82 8.35 0.53 10.29
C TRP A 82 8.15 -0.74 9.44
N PRO A 83 6.91 -1.17 9.11
CA PRO A 83 6.70 -2.40 8.33
C PRO A 83 7.06 -2.25 6.84
N THR A 84 7.18 -1.03 6.32
CA THR A 84 7.44 -0.80 4.88
C THR A 84 8.89 -0.45 4.57
N HIS A 85 9.75 -0.25 5.58
CA HIS A 85 11.12 0.25 5.45
C HIS A 85 11.27 1.57 4.66
N LEU A 86 10.20 2.38 4.56
CA LEU A 86 10.18 3.63 3.79
C LEU A 86 10.77 4.81 4.59
N TRP A 87 11.94 4.61 5.20
CA TRP A 87 12.56 5.54 6.14
C TRP A 87 12.85 6.92 5.52
N VAL A 88 13.31 6.94 4.27
CA VAL A 88 13.57 8.19 3.53
C VAL A 88 12.29 9.02 3.39
N VAL A 89 11.18 8.39 3.00
CA VAL A 89 9.88 9.05 2.85
C VAL A 89 9.37 9.56 4.20
N ALA A 90 9.54 8.79 5.27
CA ALA A 90 9.17 9.21 6.60
C ALA A 90 9.97 10.41 7.11
N ILE A 91 11.29 10.43 6.93
CA ILE A 91 12.15 11.55 7.32
C ILE A 91 11.72 12.83 6.59
N ILE A 92 11.52 12.74 5.27
CA ILE A 92 11.03 13.87 4.46
C ILE A 92 9.65 14.32 4.96
N SER A 93 8.73 13.38 5.19
CA SER A 93 7.36 13.68 5.63
C SER A 93 7.33 14.33 7.01
N ILE A 94 8.16 13.89 7.96
CA ILE A 94 8.27 14.51 9.29
C ILE A 94 8.88 15.92 9.20
N GLY A 95 9.86 16.12 8.32
CA GLY A 95 10.42 17.45 8.04
C GLY A 95 9.36 18.42 7.49
N ILE A 96 8.61 18.00 6.48
CA ILE A 96 7.50 18.76 5.90
C ILE A 96 6.40 19.00 6.94
N LEU A 97 6.05 18.00 7.75
CA LEU A 97 5.09 18.09 8.85
C LEU A 97 5.48 19.18 9.85
N ALA A 98 6.75 19.22 10.27
CA ALA A 98 7.26 20.23 11.20
C ALA A 98 7.19 21.65 10.60
N ILE A 99 7.59 21.80 9.33
CA ILE A 99 7.50 23.07 8.61
C ILE A 99 6.06 23.52 8.48
N GLY A 100 5.15 22.61 8.15
CA GLY A 100 3.73 22.90 7.97
C GLY A 100 3.06 23.33 9.27
N HIS A 101 3.29 22.64 10.39
CA HIS A 101 2.82 23.07 11.71
C HIS A 101 3.32 24.48 12.09
N ARG A 102 4.61 24.75 11.88
CA ARG A 102 5.22 26.06 12.17
C ARG A 102 4.63 27.16 11.29
N THR A 103 4.43 26.88 10.01
CA THR A 103 3.89 27.84 9.03
C THR A 103 2.41 28.12 9.30
N ALA A 104 1.63 27.07 9.55
CA ALA A 104 0.22 27.17 9.91
C ALA A 104 0.04 27.98 11.19
N TYR A 105 0.88 27.79 12.20
CA TYR A 105 0.84 28.60 13.43
C TYR A 105 1.17 30.07 13.17
N ARG A 106 2.22 30.37 12.39
CA ARG A 106 2.62 31.76 12.07
C ARG A 106 1.56 32.50 11.26
N MET A 107 0.90 31.81 10.33
CA MET A 107 -0.05 32.42 9.39
C MET A 107 -1.53 32.26 9.81
N ARG A 108 -1.80 31.72 11.00
CA ARG A 108 -3.14 31.34 11.48
C ARG A 108 -4.22 32.42 11.39
N ASN A 109 -3.84 33.69 11.60
CA ASN A 109 -4.79 34.81 11.61
C ASN A 109 -5.20 35.26 10.20
N LYS A 110 -4.33 35.04 9.19
CA LYS A 110 -4.58 35.43 7.81
C LYS A 110 -3.93 34.43 6.85
N PRO A 111 -4.49 33.22 6.72
CA PRO A 111 -3.90 32.16 5.92
C PRO A 111 -3.86 32.58 4.44
N PRO A 112 -2.68 32.59 3.80
CA PRO A 112 -2.58 33.00 2.41
C PRO A 112 -3.23 31.98 1.49
N LYS A 113 -4.04 32.46 0.53
CA LYS A 113 -4.73 31.59 -0.44
C LYS A 113 -3.78 30.77 -1.30
N TRP A 114 -2.59 31.31 -1.60
CA TRP A 114 -1.59 30.61 -2.41
C TRP A 114 -1.05 29.36 -1.72
N LEU A 115 -0.95 29.36 -0.38
CA LEU A 115 -0.44 28.21 0.36
C LEU A 115 -1.43 27.03 0.31
N ARG A 116 -2.74 27.30 0.40
CA ARG A 116 -3.79 26.28 0.18
C ARG A 116 -3.73 25.69 -1.22
N PHE A 117 -3.50 26.55 -2.23
CA PHE A 117 -3.32 26.08 -3.61
C PHE A 117 -2.07 25.21 -3.75
N MET A 118 -0.95 25.55 -3.11
CA MET A 118 0.25 24.72 -3.09
C MET A 118 0.05 23.40 -2.37
N THR A 119 -0.64 23.37 -1.22
CA THR A 119 -1.00 22.13 -0.53
C THR A 119 -1.88 21.24 -1.40
N PHE A 120 -2.89 21.82 -2.08
CA PHE A 120 -3.73 21.10 -3.03
C PHE A 120 -2.89 20.49 -4.17
N VAL A 121 -2.03 21.28 -4.81
CA VAL A 121 -1.13 20.81 -5.89
C VAL A 121 -0.19 19.73 -5.38
N GLY A 122 0.43 19.92 -4.21
CA GLY A 122 1.33 18.95 -3.60
C GLY A 122 0.62 17.64 -3.28
N LEU A 123 -0.62 17.68 -2.77
CA LEU A 123 -1.40 16.47 -2.48
C LEU A 123 -1.69 15.70 -3.78
N HIS A 124 -2.08 16.40 -4.84
CA HIS A 124 -2.32 15.78 -6.15
C HIS A 124 -1.03 15.23 -6.76
N ALA A 125 0.11 15.90 -6.54
CA ALA A 125 1.42 15.40 -6.96
C ALA A 125 1.81 14.15 -6.17
N ALA A 126 1.55 14.07 -4.85
CA ALA A 126 1.77 12.88 -4.05
C ALA A 126 0.87 11.72 -4.51
N PHE A 127 -0.40 11.99 -4.81
CA PHE A 127 -1.30 10.99 -5.42
C PHE A 127 -0.82 10.57 -6.82
N ALA A 128 -0.37 11.50 -7.67
CA ALA A 128 0.18 11.17 -8.98
C ALA A 128 1.45 10.31 -8.85
N TRP A 129 2.33 10.64 -7.90
CA TRP A 129 3.53 9.87 -7.58
C TRP A 129 3.18 8.46 -7.10
N MET A 130 2.12 8.30 -6.31
CA MET A 130 1.57 6.99 -5.96
C MET A 130 1.23 6.16 -7.18
N PHE A 131 0.51 6.76 -8.14
CA PHE A 131 0.13 6.06 -9.36
C PHE A 131 1.36 5.69 -10.17
N VAL A 132 2.34 6.59 -10.30
CA VAL A 132 3.63 6.27 -10.94
C VAL A 132 4.32 5.11 -10.23
N GLY A 133 4.40 5.13 -8.90
CA GLY A 133 4.95 4.04 -8.09
C GLY A 133 4.19 2.72 -8.26
N LEU A 134 2.85 2.79 -8.30
CA LEU A 134 1.96 1.67 -8.57
C LEU A 134 2.27 1.00 -9.91
N PHE A 135 2.64 1.80 -10.91
CA PHE A 135 2.94 1.34 -12.26
C PHE A 135 4.43 1.04 -12.49
N SER A 136 5.31 1.40 -11.57
CA SER A 136 6.75 1.11 -11.65
C SER A 136 7.18 -0.01 -10.69
N GLY A 137 6.23 -0.65 -10.01
CA GLY A 137 6.48 -1.76 -9.08
C GLY A 137 7.11 -1.32 -7.77
N GLN A 138 6.94 -0.05 -7.36
CA GLN A 138 7.45 0.45 -6.08
C GLN A 138 6.71 -0.23 -4.92
N PRO A 139 7.41 -0.66 -3.86
CA PRO A 139 6.78 -1.26 -2.70
C PRO A 139 5.95 -0.23 -1.90
N TYR A 140 4.74 -0.63 -1.51
CA TYR A 140 3.82 0.11 -0.61
C TYR A 140 3.46 1.56 -1.00
N PRO A 141 3.01 1.84 -2.23
CA PRO A 141 2.70 3.21 -2.69
C PRO A 141 1.61 3.89 -1.85
N GLN A 142 0.66 3.13 -1.31
CA GLN A 142 -0.37 3.62 -0.40
C GLN A 142 0.20 4.20 0.91
N ALA A 143 1.27 3.60 1.46
CA ALA A 143 1.92 4.08 2.66
C ALA A 143 2.68 5.40 2.39
N GLN A 144 3.33 5.50 1.23
CA GLN A 144 3.99 6.73 0.79
C GLN A 144 3.01 7.91 0.74
N VAL A 145 1.83 7.72 0.14
CA VAL A 145 0.80 8.77 0.11
C VAL A 145 0.26 9.10 1.47
N ALA A 146 -0.02 8.11 2.31
CA ALA A 146 -0.53 8.34 3.66
C ALA A 146 0.44 9.24 4.47
N MET A 147 1.74 9.00 4.37
CA MET A 147 2.78 9.81 5.01
C MET A 147 2.86 11.23 4.42
N LEU A 148 2.93 11.34 3.09
CA LEU A 148 3.04 12.63 2.39
C LEU A 148 1.77 13.48 2.54
N ALA A 149 0.59 12.86 2.48
CA ALA A 149 -0.69 13.54 2.67
C ALA A 149 -0.80 14.13 4.08
N MET A 150 -0.43 13.36 5.11
CA MET A 150 -0.35 13.86 6.49
C MET A 150 0.59 15.08 6.59
N ALA A 151 1.77 14.98 5.98
CA ALA A 151 2.75 16.06 5.98
C ALA A 151 2.23 17.32 5.26
N LEU A 152 1.60 17.17 4.10
CA LEU A 152 1.11 18.30 3.30
C LEU A 152 -0.13 18.96 3.92
N VAL A 153 -1.06 18.19 4.48
CA VAL A 153 -2.25 18.72 5.16
C VAL A 153 -1.88 19.55 6.40
N SER A 154 -0.69 19.34 6.97
CA SER A 154 -0.22 20.09 8.14
C SER A 154 -0.15 21.62 7.92
N PHE A 155 0.01 22.07 6.66
CA PHE A 155 -0.03 23.49 6.30
C PHE A 155 -1.43 24.11 6.46
N GLU A 156 -2.49 23.29 6.49
CA GLU A 156 -3.87 23.77 6.62
C GLU A 156 -4.38 23.78 8.08
N LEU A 157 -3.55 23.39 9.04
CA LEU A 157 -3.92 23.28 10.46
C LEU A 157 -4.03 24.66 11.16
N TYR A 158 -4.73 25.62 10.57
CA TYR A 158 -4.87 26.98 11.12
C TYR A 158 -5.85 27.06 12.29
N GLN A 159 -6.94 26.29 12.25
CA GLN A 159 -8.04 26.30 13.21
C GLN A 159 -7.99 25.10 14.15
N ARG A 160 -8.63 25.22 15.31
CA ARG A 160 -8.74 24.12 16.29
C ARG A 160 -9.41 22.89 15.67
N LEU A 161 -10.49 23.06 14.92
CA LEU A 161 -11.14 21.99 14.15
C LEU A 161 -10.19 21.24 13.21
N ASN A 162 -9.24 21.95 12.60
CA ASN A 162 -8.31 21.33 11.67
C ASN A 162 -7.29 20.46 12.41
N LEU A 163 -6.89 20.81 13.64
CA LEU A 163 -6.08 19.94 14.48
C LEU A 163 -6.81 18.65 14.86
N TYR A 164 -8.09 18.73 15.25
CA TYR A 164 -8.91 17.53 15.46
C TYR A 164 -9.00 16.67 14.19
N SER A 165 -9.19 17.30 13.04
CA SER A 165 -9.20 16.60 11.75
C SER A 165 -7.86 15.93 11.46
N GLY A 166 -6.75 16.60 11.78
CA GLY A 166 -5.40 16.06 11.68
C GLY A 166 -5.15 14.87 12.59
N MET A 167 -5.76 14.82 13.78
CA MET A 167 -5.73 13.65 14.66
C MET A 167 -6.55 12.49 14.07
N GLY A 168 -7.68 12.78 13.41
CA GLY A 168 -8.48 11.79 12.69
C GLY A 168 -7.74 11.17 11.49
N ILE A 169 -7.02 11.98 10.70
CA ILE A 169 -6.13 11.48 9.64
C ILE A 169 -5.02 10.61 10.25
N GLY A 170 -4.53 10.96 11.45
CA GLY A 170 -3.54 10.16 12.17
C GLY A 170 -4.07 8.77 12.51
N LEU A 171 -5.31 8.67 12.97
CA LEU A 171 -5.95 7.39 13.24
C LEU A 171 -6.11 6.54 11.97
N ILE A 172 -6.40 7.17 10.82
CA ILE A 172 -6.46 6.48 9.52
C ILE A 172 -5.08 5.95 9.13
N ASN A 173 -4.03 6.76 9.27
CA ASN A 173 -2.66 6.32 9.02
C ASN A 173 -2.25 5.17 9.94
N LEU A 174 -2.69 5.20 11.20
CA LEU A 174 -2.45 4.14 12.16
C LEU A 174 -3.18 2.85 11.79
N TYR A 175 -4.39 2.96 11.24
CA TYR A 175 -5.11 1.82 10.68
C TYR A 175 -4.37 1.21 9.48
N VAL A 176 -3.92 2.04 8.53
CA VAL A 176 -3.11 1.56 7.40
C VAL A 176 -1.82 0.90 7.90
N ALA A 177 -1.13 1.51 8.86
CA ALA A 177 0.04 0.91 9.49
C ALA A 177 -0.27 -0.44 10.15
N ALA A 178 -1.43 -0.57 10.82
CA ALA A 178 -1.86 -1.84 11.41
C ALA A 178 -2.06 -2.93 10.35
N THR A 179 -2.68 -2.60 9.21
CA THR A 179 -2.90 -3.56 8.11
C THR A 179 -1.61 -4.02 7.44
N LEU A 180 -0.56 -3.19 7.51
CA LEU A 180 0.76 -3.50 6.94
C LEU A 180 1.69 -4.16 7.95
N SER A 181 1.44 -4.00 9.25
CA SER A 181 2.26 -4.55 10.31
C SER A 181 2.10 -6.06 10.41
N ARG A 182 3.24 -6.73 10.61
CA ARG A 182 3.36 -8.19 10.73
C ARG A 182 4.00 -8.60 12.06
N ASP A 183 4.28 -7.64 12.94
CA ASP A 183 4.99 -7.83 14.22
C ASP A 183 4.28 -7.07 15.36
N LEU A 184 4.75 -7.29 16.60
CA LEU A 184 4.23 -6.57 17.77
C LEU A 184 4.78 -5.14 17.92
N ALA A 185 5.76 -4.72 17.13
CA ALA A 185 6.35 -3.38 17.26
C ALA A 185 5.30 -2.29 16.99
N PHE A 186 4.30 -2.58 16.16
CA PHE A 186 3.15 -1.71 15.95
C PHE A 186 2.41 -1.32 17.25
N ALA A 187 2.35 -2.22 18.24
CA ALA A 187 1.69 -1.93 19.52
C ALA A 187 2.34 -0.74 20.25
N ALA A 188 3.65 -0.58 20.16
CA ALA A 188 4.35 0.56 20.75
C ALA A 188 3.90 1.89 20.11
N PHE A 189 3.81 1.95 18.77
CA PHE A 189 3.31 3.12 18.06
C PHE A 189 1.85 3.44 18.40
N LEU A 190 1.00 2.41 18.49
CA LEU A 190 -0.39 2.54 18.90
C LEU A 190 -0.49 3.14 20.30
N LEU A 191 0.27 2.64 21.28
CA LEU A 191 0.27 3.14 22.65
C LEU A 191 0.74 4.60 22.73
N VAL A 192 1.81 4.96 22.01
CA VAL A 192 2.29 6.35 21.95
C VAL A 192 1.22 7.26 21.33
N PHE A 193 0.60 6.85 20.22
CA PHE A 193 -0.46 7.62 19.58
C PHE A 193 -1.68 7.81 20.50
N VAL A 194 -2.14 6.74 21.15
CA VAL A 194 -3.26 6.80 22.10
C VAL A 194 -2.93 7.72 23.28
N GLY A 195 -1.72 7.62 23.84
CA GLY A 195 -1.24 8.52 24.89
C GLY A 195 -1.24 9.98 24.45
N MET A 196 -0.75 10.28 23.24
CA MET A 196 -0.75 11.63 22.69
C MET A 196 -2.16 12.13 22.34
N MET A 197 -3.06 11.26 21.87
CA MET A 197 -4.46 11.58 21.64
C MET A 197 -5.17 11.93 22.95
N LEU A 198 -4.98 11.14 24.00
CA LEU A 198 -5.53 11.44 25.32
C LEU A 198 -4.98 12.74 25.89
N ALA A 199 -3.67 12.98 25.74
CA ALA A 199 -3.04 14.25 26.13
C ALA A 199 -3.59 15.44 25.33
N PHE A 200 -3.84 15.26 24.03
CA PHE A 200 -4.45 16.27 23.16
C PHE A 200 -5.86 16.61 23.62
N LEU A 201 -6.70 15.60 23.86
CA LEU A 201 -8.08 15.78 24.32
C LEU A 201 -8.13 16.43 25.71
N TRP A 202 -7.31 15.96 26.65
CA TRP A 202 -7.21 16.53 28.00
C TRP A 202 -6.74 17.99 27.94
N ARG A 203 -5.70 18.28 27.15
CA ARG A 203 -5.18 19.65 27.02
C ARG A 203 -6.19 20.58 26.35
N ALA A 204 -6.89 20.10 25.33
CA ALA A 204 -7.94 20.86 24.67
C ALA A 204 -9.08 21.20 25.65
N ASP A 205 -9.53 20.23 26.46
CA ASP A 205 -10.56 20.43 27.48
C ASP A 205 -10.15 21.47 28.54
N VAL A 206 -8.90 21.38 29.03
CA VAL A 206 -8.34 22.36 29.99
C VAL A 206 -8.30 23.77 29.40
N GLU A 207 -7.96 23.91 28.11
CA GLU A 207 -7.89 25.22 27.44
C GLU A 207 -9.27 25.76 27.03
N ASP A 208 -10.22 24.87 26.72
CA ASP A 208 -11.57 25.24 26.29
C ASP A 208 -12.48 25.67 27.45
N GLY A 209 -12.11 25.36 28.70
CA GLY A 209 -12.66 26.00 29.90
C GLY A 209 -14.19 25.91 30.00
N LEU A 210 -14.74 24.70 30.01
CA LEU A 210 -16.19 24.43 30.21
C LEU A 210 -16.74 24.81 31.61
N LYS A 211 -16.06 25.68 32.37
CA LYS A 211 -16.58 26.22 33.64
C LYS A 211 -17.63 27.32 33.45
N ASP A 212 -17.67 27.98 32.29
CA ASP A 212 -18.51 29.17 32.07
C ASP A 212 -19.72 28.93 31.14
N ASN A 213 -20.08 27.67 30.88
CA ASN A 213 -21.24 27.34 30.04
C ASN A 213 -22.51 27.21 30.92
N PRO A 214 -23.53 28.09 30.81
CA PRO A 214 -24.65 28.17 31.75
C PRO A 214 -25.70 27.03 31.61
N ILE A 215 -25.34 25.88 31.03
CA ILE A 215 -26.22 24.71 30.87
C ILE A 215 -25.77 23.56 31.78
N VAL A 216 -25.27 23.86 32.99
CA VAL A 216 -25.06 22.85 34.03
C VAL A 216 -25.79 23.28 35.30
N LEU A 217 -26.96 22.67 35.47
CA LEU A 217 -27.72 22.36 36.68
C LEU A 217 -27.42 23.18 37.95
N LYS A 218 -28.48 23.81 38.47
CA LYS A 218 -28.58 24.33 39.84
C LYS A 218 -27.94 23.35 40.85
N PRO A 219 -27.21 23.84 41.85
CA PRO A 219 -26.42 23.00 42.74
C PRO A 219 -27.34 22.16 43.63
N VAL A 220 -27.32 20.83 43.47
CA VAL A 220 -27.80 19.93 44.50
C VAL A 220 -26.70 19.78 45.54
N ALA A 221 -27.08 20.01 46.79
CA ALA A 221 -26.19 20.11 47.93
C ALA A 221 -25.36 18.83 48.17
N LYS A 222 -24.09 19.07 48.49
CA LYS A 222 -23.15 18.28 49.31
C LYS A 222 -23.31 16.75 49.29
N GLN A 223 -22.44 16.09 48.53
CA GLN A 223 -21.78 14.88 49.04
C GLN A 223 -20.33 14.81 48.59
N LYS A 224 -19.43 14.71 49.58
CA LYS A 224 -17.98 14.60 49.42
C LYS A 224 -17.64 13.22 48.85
N LEU A 225 -17.03 13.19 47.67
CA LEU A 225 -15.94 12.26 47.34
C LEU A 225 -15.13 12.84 46.16
N ARG A 226 -13.86 13.15 46.43
CA ARG A 226 -12.88 13.69 45.48
C ARG A 226 -12.22 12.53 44.74
N LEU A 227 -12.49 12.39 43.44
CA LEU A 227 -11.59 11.81 42.42
C LEU A 227 -12.18 12.08 41.02
N LEU A 228 -11.38 12.76 40.19
CA LEU A 228 -11.46 12.87 38.72
C LEU A 228 -12.85 13.02 38.08
N SER A 229 -13.34 14.26 38.01
CA SER A 229 -14.53 14.63 37.23
C SER A 229 -14.14 15.09 35.81
N ILE A 230 -13.82 14.14 34.93
CA ILE A 230 -14.05 14.27 33.48
C ILE A 230 -15.58 14.23 33.29
N SER A 231 -16.16 15.01 32.38
CA SER A 231 -17.61 14.92 32.13
C SER A 231 -17.96 13.45 31.79
N LYS A 232 -18.88 12.86 32.58
CA LYS A 232 -19.25 11.42 32.53
C LYS A 232 -19.58 10.95 31.11
N THR A 233 -19.97 11.84 30.20
CA THR A 233 -20.39 11.49 28.84
C THR A 233 -19.21 11.35 27.87
N TRP A 234 -18.24 12.26 27.91
CA TRP A 234 -17.10 12.24 26.96
C TRP A 234 -15.99 11.30 27.40
N GLY A 235 -15.75 11.16 28.72
CA GLY A 235 -14.84 10.14 29.23
C GLY A 235 -15.34 8.72 28.94
N ARG A 236 -16.66 8.49 29.11
CA ARG A 236 -17.28 7.20 28.72
C ARG A 236 -17.32 7.00 27.22
N PHE A 237 -17.56 8.04 26.41
CA PHE A 237 -17.52 7.92 24.96
C PHE A 237 -16.10 7.66 24.43
N ALA A 238 -15.07 8.32 24.96
CA ALA A 238 -13.68 8.06 24.56
C ALA A 238 -13.22 6.66 25.00
N VAL A 239 -13.55 6.23 26.22
CA VAL A 239 -13.26 4.86 26.69
C VAL A 239 -14.07 3.83 25.89
N PHE A 240 -15.34 4.10 25.59
CA PHE A 240 -16.18 3.22 24.78
C PHE A 240 -15.74 3.17 23.32
N ALA A 241 -15.36 4.30 22.72
CA ALA A 241 -14.83 4.36 21.36
C ALA A 241 -13.48 3.67 21.27
N SER A 242 -12.58 3.87 22.25
CA SER A 242 -11.33 3.13 22.35
C SER A 242 -11.57 1.64 22.59
N ALA A 243 -12.51 1.26 23.45
CA ALA A 243 -12.88 -0.13 23.68
C ALA A 243 -13.62 -0.76 22.49
N CYS A 244 -14.34 0.02 21.70
CA CYS A 244 -14.94 -0.43 20.45
C CYS A 244 -13.89 -0.55 19.35
N VAL A 245 -12.91 0.35 19.27
CA VAL A 245 -11.79 0.23 18.31
C VAL A 245 -10.90 -0.95 18.68
N VAL A 246 -10.56 -1.11 19.96
CA VAL A 246 -9.81 -2.26 20.48
C VAL A 246 -10.63 -3.55 20.35
N GLY A 247 -11.93 -3.52 20.67
CA GLY A 247 -12.85 -4.64 20.51
C GLY A 247 -12.99 -5.03 19.04
N VAL A 248 -13.25 -4.07 18.15
CA VAL A 248 -13.27 -4.32 16.70
C VAL A 248 -11.92 -4.84 16.23
N PHE A 249 -10.78 -4.34 16.73
CA PHE A 249 -9.44 -4.83 16.36
C PHE A 249 -9.11 -6.24 16.88
N ILE A 250 -9.66 -6.61 18.04
CA ILE A 250 -9.54 -7.95 18.64
C ILE A 250 -10.51 -8.95 17.96
N PHE A 251 -11.70 -8.48 17.55
CA PHE A 251 -12.78 -9.31 17.02
C PHE A 251 -12.95 -9.23 15.49
N THR A 252 -12.20 -8.38 14.77
CA THR A 252 -12.14 -8.44 13.30
C THR A 252 -11.46 -9.75 12.90
N PRO A 253 -12.15 -10.62 12.15
CA PRO A 253 -11.63 -11.93 11.80
C PRO A 253 -10.39 -11.78 10.92
N ARG A 254 -9.21 -12.11 11.45
CA ARG A 254 -7.94 -12.16 10.69
C ARG A 254 -7.73 -13.48 9.94
N PHE A 255 -8.77 -14.32 9.85
CA PHE A 255 -8.66 -15.68 9.33
C PHE A 255 -9.17 -15.80 7.90
N ALA A 256 -8.37 -16.50 7.10
CA ALA A 256 -8.48 -16.72 5.67
C ALA A 256 -9.85 -17.26 5.22
N GLY A 257 -10.72 -16.34 4.81
CA GLY A 257 -11.75 -16.62 3.81
C GLY A 257 -11.20 -16.35 2.41
N TYR A 258 -11.91 -16.80 1.37
CA TYR A 258 -11.63 -16.43 -0.03
C TYR A 258 -11.31 -14.94 -0.08
N PRO A 259 -10.09 -14.52 -0.48
CA PRO A 259 -9.80 -13.13 -0.66
C PRO A 259 -10.73 -12.64 -1.78
N ILE A 260 -11.80 -11.94 -1.38
CA ILE A 260 -12.79 -11.34 -2.28
C ILE A 260 -12.10 -10.35 -3.24
N VAL A 261 -10.88 -9.94 -2.90
CA VAL A 261 -9.87 -9.39 -3.79
C VAL A 261 -8.53 -10.03 -3.41
N PRO A 262 -7.76 -10.61 -4.35
CA PRO A 262 -6.41 -11.07 -4.05
C PRO A 262 -5.63 -9.91 -3.42
N PRO A 263 -4.80 -10.15 -2.39
CA PRO A 263 -3.90 -9.14 -1.86
C PRO A 263 -3.00 -8.71 -3.01
N PHE A 264 -3.30 -7.53 -3.54
CA PHE A 264 -2.64 -6.99 -4.71
C PHE A 264 -1.21 -6.62 -4.30
N SER A 265 -0.23 -7.39 -4.77
CA SER A 265 1.09 -6.84 -5.00
C SER A 265 0.96 -5.89 -6.20
N PHE A 266 1.14 -4.59 -5.97
CA PHE A 266 1.22 -3.60 -7.06
C PHE A 266 2.59 -3.62 -7.75
N GLN A 267 3.23 -4.79 -7.79
CA GLN A 267 4.38 -5.01 -8.65
C GLN A 267 3.88 -5.14 -10.09
N LEU A 268 4.62 -4.52 -11.02
CA LEU A 268 4.43 -4.78 -12.44
C LEU A 268 4.45 -6.29 -12.68
N PRO A 269 3.67 -6.81 -13.65
CA PRO A 269 3.68 -8.23 -13.92
C PRO A 269 5.11 -8.69 -14.18
N ILE A 270 5.54 -9.77 -13.50
CA ILE A 270 6.77 -10.45 -13.88
C ILE A 270 6.58 -10.80 -15.36
N SER A 271 7.44 -10.21 -16.19
CA SER A 271 7.30 -10.25 -17.64
C SER A 271 8.20 -11.32 -18.25
N ALA A 272 9.19 -11.79 -17.50
CA ALA A 272 10.02 -12.91 -17.89
C ALA A 272 9.17 -14.19 -17.98
N PRO A 273 9.35 -14.99 -19.04
CA PRO A 273 8.70 -16.30 -19.13
C PRO A 273 9.22 -17.21 -18.01
N PRO A 274 8.41 -18.15 -17.49
CA PRO A 274 8.85 -19.11 -16.48
C PRO A 274 10.11 -19.87 -16.90
N SER A 275 11.04 -20.05 -15.96
CA SER A 275 12.27 -20.82 -16.18
C SER A 275 12.23 -22.13 -15.38
N ALA A 276 12.73 -23.20 -15.97
CA ALA A 276 12.92 -24.48 -15.28
C ALA A 276 14.08 -24.41 -14.29
N GLN A 277 15.11 -23.60 -14.63
CA GLN A 277 16.22 -23.35 -13.73
C GLN A 277 15.74 -22.59 -12.50
N VAL A 278 16.16 -23.09 -11.34
CA VAL A 278 15.91 -22.40 -10.07
C VAL A 278 16.92 -21.28 -9.92
N ILE A 279 16.43 -20.05 -9.82
CA ILE A 279 17.22 -18.84 -9.60
C ILE A 279 17.17 -18.55 -8.11
N ASN A 280 18.16 -19.00 -7.36
CA ASN A 280 18.25 -18.79 -5.92
C ASN A 280 18.98 -17.46 -5.61
N PRO A 281 18.30 -16.41 -5.11
CA PRO A 281 18.93 -15.11 -4.83
C PRO A 281 19.77 -15.10 -3.54
N ALA A 282 20.38 -16.23 -3.19
CA ALA A 282 21.18 -16.47 -1.98
C ALA A 282 20.38 -16.41 -0.66
N ILE A 283 19.88 -17.56 -0.20
CA ILE A 283 19.28 -17.69 1.14
C ILE A 283 20.36 -17.56 2.22
N PRO A 284 20.19 -16.67 3.21
CA PRO A 284 21.25 -16.35 4.17
C PRO A 284 21.62 -17.52 5.09
N LEU A 285 22.93 -17.79 5.20
CA LEU A 285 23.51 -18.69 6.20
C LEU A 285 23.92 -17.90 7.47
N PHE A 286 24.00 -18.60 8.60
CA PHE A 286 24.51 -18.08 9.86
C PHE A 286 26.02 -17.83 9.77
N LYS A 287 26.45 -16.58 10.01
CA LYS A 287 27.87 -16.19 10.06
C LYS A 287 28.33 -16.12 11.51
N ALA A 288 29.18 -17.06 11.96
CA ALA A 288 29.78 -16.99 13.30
C ALA A 288 30.86 -15.89 13.35
N GLU A 289 30.90 -15.10 14.43
CA GLU A 289 31.97 -14.12 14.64
C GLU A 289 33.34 -14.81 14.69
N GLY A 290 34.27 -14.39 13.81
CA GLY A 290 35.63 -14.92 13.73
C GLY A 290 35.84 -16.12 12.80
N ALA A 291 34.81 -16.60 12.10
CA ALA A 291 34.97 -17.66 11.11
C ALA A 291 35.56 -17.11 9.79
N THR A 292 36.83 -17.45 9.50
CA THR A 292 37.36 -17.35 8.13
C THR A 292 36.62 -18.34 7.24
N THR A 293 36.15 -17.85 6.10
CA THR A 293 35.48 -18.61 5.04
C THR A 293 36.15 -19.96 4.84
N THR A 294 35.40 -21.04 5.08
CA THR A 294 35.80 -22.38 4.65
C THR A 294 35.97 -22.34 3.13
N THR A 295 36.90 -23.14 2.63
CA THR A 295 37.54 -23.11 1.31
C THR A 295 36.64 -23.26 0.07
N GLN A 296 35.31 -23.18 0.24
CA GLN A 296 34.31 -23.26 -0.84
C GLN A 296 33.47 -21.99 -1.04
N GLY A 297 33.65 -20.90 -0.28
CA GLY A 297 33.13 -19.58 -0.66
C GLY A 297 31.60 -19.40 -0.80
N GLU A 298 30.78 -20.40 -0.42
CA GLU A 298 29.33 -20.30 -0.52
C GLU A 298 28.75 -19.56 0.70
N GLU A 299 28.28 -18.32 0.48
CA GLU A 299 27.62 -17.47 1.49
C GLU A 299 26.10 -17.73 1.61
N TYR A 300 25.57 -18.80 1.00
CA TYR A 300 24.13 -19.04 0.88
C TYR A 300 23.73 -20.53 0.90
N TYR A 301 22.47 -20.81 1.26
CA TYR A 301 21.91 -22.17 1.26
C TYR A 301 21.53 -22.62 -0.15
N ALA A 302 22.23 -23.65 -0.64
CA ALA A 302 22.04 -24.22 -1.98
C ALA A 302 20.89 -25.25 -2.08
N GLY A 303 20.18 -25.54 -0.98
CA GLY A 303 19.16 -26.59 -0.99
C GLY A 303 17.90 -26.27 -1.79
N PHE A 304 17.74 -25.03 -2.24
CA PHE A 304 16.73 -24.64 -3.23
C PHE A 304 17.37 -24.20 -4.55
N ASP A 305 18.35 -24.97 -5.02
CA ASP A 305 18.92 -24.84 -6.37
C ASP A 305 18.49 -26.00 -7.28
N GLN A 306 18.97 -25.96 -8.51
CA GLN A 306 18.71 -27.01 -9.50
C GLN A 306 19.30 -28.37 -9.10
N GLN A 307 20.32 -28.37 -8.24
CA GLN A 307 20.95 -29.56 -7.69
C GLN A 307 21.21 -29.35 -6.20
N LEU A 308 20.95 -30.38 -5.41
CA LEU A 308 21.24 -30.42 -3.98
C LEU A 308 22.41 -31.38 -3.74
N ASP A 309 23.53 -30.88 -3.24
CA ASP A 309 24.67 -31.69 -2.79
C ASP A 309 24.52 -32.00 -1.29
N LEU A 310 24.52 -33.30 -0.94
CA LEU A 310 24.40 -33.76 0.45
C LEU A 310 25.68 -33.54 1.28
N SER A 311 26.79 -33.18 0.65
CA SER A 311 28.07 -33.06 1.33
C SER A 311 28.27 -31.78 2.12
N TYR A 312 27.52 -30.73 1.79
CA TYR A 312 27.59 -29.45 2.46
C TYR A 312 26.23 -28.75 2.48
N ARG A 313 25.77 -28.38 3.69
CA ARG A 313 24.52 -27.63 3.90
C ARG A 313 24.75 -26.21 4.42
N GLY A 314 25.83 -26.01 5.19
CA GLY A 314 25.97 -24.82 6.04
C GLY A 314 24.93 -24.77 7.17
N ARG A 315 24.89 -23.66 7.92
CA ARG A 315 23.87 -23.41 8.96
C ARG A 315 22.90 -22.34 8.49
N LEU A 316 21.61 -22.64 8.48
CA LEU A 316 20.57 -21.68 8.12
C LEU A 316 20.43 -20.58 9.18
N SER A 317 20.16 -19.35 8.74
CA SER A 317 19.92 -18.21 9.64
C SER A 317 18.51 -18.24 10.25
N ASP A 318 18.26 -17.37 11.23
CA ASP A 318 16.94 -17.11 11.79
C ASP A 318 16.25 -15.92 11.08
N THR A 319 16.56 -15.70 9.80
CA THR A 319 15.98 -14.61 9.02
C THR A 319 14.57 -14.99 8.57
N ILE A 320 13.57 -14.15 8.84
CA ILE A 320 12.21 -14.36 8.34
C ILE A 320 12.22 -14.25 6.81
N MET A 321 11.91 -15.34 6.11
CA MET A 321 11.84 -15.37 4.65
C MET A 321 10.47 -14.94 4.13
N MET A 322 9.40 -15.36 4.82
CA MET A 322 8.03 -15.01 4.46
C MET A 322 7.07 -15.06 5.65
N TYR A 323 5.98 -14.32 5.52
CA TYR A 323 4.81 -14.47 6.39
C TYR A 323 3.70 -15.16 5.61
N VAL A 324 3.08 -16.18 6.19
CA VAL A 324 1.98 -16.91 5.53
C VAL A 324 0.70 -16.73 6.33
N GLN A 325 -0.32 -16.15 5.69
CA GLN A 325 -1.67 -16.12 6.24
C GLN A 325 -2.42 -17.34 5.74
N SER A 326 -2.74 -18.27 6.64
CA SER A 326 -3.40 -19.52 6.29
C SER A 326 -4.35 -19.94 7.42
N PRO A 327 -5.52 -20.54 7.10
CA PRO A 327 -6.45 -21.08 8.11
C PRO A 327 -6.01 -22.46 8.64
N ALA A 328 -4.96 -23.04 8.07
CA ALA A 328 -4.36 -24.30 8.47
C ALA A 328 -2.83 -24.20 8.41
N TRP A 329 -2.16 -24.92 9.31
CA TRP A 329 -0.72 -25.15 9.17
C TRP A 329 -0.48 -26.11 8.00
N SER A 330 0.63 -25.95 7.32
CA SER A 330 1.06 -26.85 6.24
C SER A 330 2.58 -26.78 6.13
N TYR A 331 3.17 -27.81 5.53
CA TYR A 331 4.48 -27.66 4.92
C TYR A 331 4.29 -26.84 3.64
N TRP A 332 5.16 -25.86 3.42
CA TRP A 332 5.11 -24.96 2.26
C TRP A 332 5.99 -25.55 1.16
N ARG A 333 5.40 -26.40 0.34
CA ARG A 333 6.05 -27.14 -0.75
C ARG A 333 6.54 -26.20 -1.84
N GLY A 334 7.78 -26.39 -2.27
CA GLY A 334 8.33 -25.79 -3.49
C GLY A 334 8.22 -26.75 -4.67
N TYR A 335 9.17 -27.67 -4.76
CA TYR A 335 9.33 -28.62 -5.87
C TYR A 335 9.98 -29.92 -5.35
N ALA A 336 10.20 -30.90 -6.24
CA ALA A 336 10.82 -32.17 -5.86
C ALA A 336 11.85 -32.64 -6.89
N PHE A 337 12.90 -33.28 -6.41
CA PHE A 337 13.91 -33.97 -7.20
C PHE A 337 13.53 -35.44 -7.43
N ASP A 338 13.90 -35.95 -8.59
CA ASP A 338 13.59 -37.31 -9.05
C ASP A 338 14.85 -38.16 -9.32
N HIS A 339 16.02 -37.54 -9.53
CA HIS A 339 17.25 -38.24 -9.83
C HIS A 339 18.27 -38.19 -8.68
N TYR A 340 18.85 -39.35 -8.37
CA TYR A 340 19.92 -39.50 -7.38
C TYR A 340 21.14 -40.16 -8.03
N ASP A 341 22.32 -39.55 -7.88
CA ASP A 341 23.59 -40.02 -8.47
C ASP A 341 24.52 -40.71 -7.45
N GLY A 342 24.09 -40.83 -6.19
CA GLY A 342 24.90 -41.32 -5.08
C GLY A 342 25.38 -40.23 -4.14
N ARG A 343 25.25 -38.95 -4.52
CA ARG A 343 25.62 -37.81 -3.66
C ARG A 343 24.66 -36.64 -3.77
N ASN A 344 24.16 -36.38 -4.97
CA ASN A 344 23.33 -35.23 -5.29
C ASN A 344 21.93 -35.64 -5.70
N TRP A 345 21.00 -34.73 -5.46
CA TRP A 345 19.64 -34.77 -6.02
C TRP A 345 19.49 -33.72 -7.11
N SER A 346 18.81 -34.07 -8.21
CA SER A 346 18.52 -33.15 -9.31
C SER A 346 17.17 -33.45 -9.97
N GLU A 347 16.65 -32.48 -10.73
CA GLU A 347 15.50 -32.68 -11.62
C GLU A 347 16.01 -33.22 -12.97
N SER A 348 15.58 -34.43 -13.34
CA SER A 348 15.96 -35.06 -14.62
C SER A 348 15.21 -34.51 -15.83
N ASP A 349 14.01 -33.95 -15.60
CA ASP A 349 13.13 -33.43 -16.63
C ASP A 349 12.77 -31.97 -16.37
N ASN A 350 13.36 -31.07 -17.18
CA ASN A 350 13.12 -29.64 -17.15
C ASN A 350 11.86 -29.21 -17.94
N THR A 351 10.98 -30.15 -18.29
CA THR A 351 9.75 -29.85 -19.02
C THR A 351 8.82 -28.99 -18.18
N LEU A 352 8.43 -27.86 -18.76
CA LEU A 352 7.48 -26.93 -18.16
C LEU A 352 6.13 -27.01 -18.85
N ARG A 353 5.07 -27.10 -18.07
CA ARG A 353 3.70 -26.94 -18.55
C ARG A 353 3.22 -25.51 -18.29
N PRO A 354 3.07 -24.67 -19.32
CA PRO A 354 2.67 -23.28 -19.13
C PRO A 354 1.19 -23.14 -18.76
N TYR A 355 0.90 -22.13 -17.95
CA TYR A 355 -0.42 -21.68 -17.53
C TYR A 355 -0.50 -20.17 -17.72
N TYR A 356 -1.58 -19.72 -18.34
CA TYR A 356 -1.81 -18.31 -18.61
C TYR A 356 -2.84 -17.73 -17.66
N ALA A 357 -2.61 -16.49 -17.23
CA ALA A 357 -3.52 -15.79 -16.36
C ALA A 357 -4.88 -15.56 -17.05
N GLY A 358 -5.97 -15.84 -16.35
CA GLY A 358 -7.29 -15.34 -16.72
C GLY A 358 -7.38 -13.80 -16.57
N ARG A 359 -8.52 -13.21 -16.96
CA ARG A 359 -8.76 -11.74 -16.89
C ARG A 359 -8.55 -11.11 -15.50
N SER A 360 -8.51 -11.92 -14.45
CA SER A 360 -8.37 -11.52 -13.04
C SER A 360 -6.98 -11.79 -12.44
N GLY A 361 -5.96 -12.18 -13.22
CA GLY A 361 -4.65 -12.57 -12.67
C GLY A 361 -4.68 -13.93 -11.94
N ARG A 362 -5.72 -14.73 -12.19
CA ARG A 362 -5.91 -16.08 -11.64
C ARG A 362 -5.42 -17.11 -12.64
N PHE A 363 -4.55 -18.01 -12.20
CA PHE A 363 -4.10 -19.18 -12.93
C PHE A 363 -4.87 -20.40 -12.41
N SER A 364 -5.49 -21.16 -13.31
CA SER A 364 -6.16 -22.42 -12.95
C SER A 364 -5.19 -23.57 -13.20
N LEU A 365 -4.58 -24.07 -12.13
CA LEU A 365 -3.50 -25.07 -12.18
C LEU A 365 -4.06 -26.49 -12.24
N ASN A 366 -5.09 -26.76 -11.43
CA ASN A 366 -5.73 -28.07 -11.35
C ASN A 366 -7.25 -27.92 -11.18
N PHE A 367 -7.97 -28.94 -11.62
CA PHE A 367 -9.40 -29.07 -11.36
C PHE A 367 -9.65 -29.67 -9.97
N ASN A 368 -10.76 -29.32 -9.32
CA ASN A 368 -11.22 -29.96 -8.08
C ASN A 368 -12.36 -30.95 -8.39
N PRO A 369 -12.05 -32.20 -8.81
CA PRO A 369 -13.06 -33.16 -9.25
C PRO A 369 -13.96 -33.68 -8.13
N THR A 370 -13.53 -33.57 -6.87
CA THR A 370 -14.13 -34.29 -5.73
C THR A 370 -14.85 -33.39 -4.74
N GLY A 371 -15.00 -32.08 -5.02
CA GLY A 371 -15.64 -31.14 -4.10
C GLY A 371 -14.92 -31.02 -2.75
N GLN A 372 -13.62 -31.35 -2.72
CA GLN A 372 -12.82 -31.29 -1.51
C GLN A 372 -12.81 -29.88 -0.93
N LYS A 373 -12.75 -29.78 0.40
CA LYS A 373 -12.66 -28.50 1.10
C LYS A 373 -11.42 -27.75 0.65
N THR A 374 -11.64 -26.56 0.10
CA THR A 374 -10.58 -25.64 -0.30
C THR A 374 -10.27 -24.65 0.80
N PHE A 375 -9.05 -24.13 0.75
CA PHE A 375 -8.59 -23.03 1.57
C PHE A 375 -7.62 -22.16 0.78
N VAL A 376 -7.51 -20.90 1.17
CA VAL A 376 -6.62 -19.94 0.53
C VAL A 376 -5.51 -19.56 1.50
N GLN A 377 -4.30 -19.57 0.98
CA GLN A 377 -3.10 -19.13 1.66
C GLN A 377 -2.59 -17.88 0.97
N THR A 378 -2.15 -16.89 1.74
CA THR A 378 -1.48 -15.70 1.21
C THR A 378 -0.07 -15.64 1.75
N PHE A 379 0.89 -15.51 0.84
CA PHE A 379 2.30 -15.43 1.12
C PHE A 379 2.78 -14.00 0.95
N TYR A 380 3.48 -13.48 1.95
CA TYR A 380 4.13 -12.19 1.95
C TYR A 380 5.63 -12.39 2.03
N VAL A 381 6.30 -12.31 0.88
CA VAL A 381 7.75 -12.49 0.75
C VAL A 381 8.45 -11.35 1.50
N ALA A 382 9.27 -11.68 2.49
CA ALA A 382 9.96 -10.72 3.35
C ALA A 382 11.41 -10.49 2.90
N HIS A 383 12.05 -11.53 2.34
CA HIS A 383 13.38 -11.49 1.72
C HIS A 383 13.31 -12.07 0.32
N ASP A 384 14.30 -11.79 -0.53
CA ASP A 384 14.35 -12.38 -1.87
C ASP A 384 14.38 -13.91 -1.78
N MET A 385 13.59 -14.60 -2.60
CA MET A 385 13.42 -16.05 -2.61
C MET A 385 13.54 -16.61 -4.03
N PRO A 386 13.80 -17.92 -4.18
CA PRO A 386 13.81 -18.59 -5.48
C PRO A 386 12.58 -18.29 -6.35
N ASN A 387 12.72 -18.48 -7.67
CA ASN A 387 11.64 -18.31 -8.66
C ASN A 387 10.56 -19.43 -8.60
N VAL A 388 10.10 -19.75 -7.39
CA VAL A 388 9.15 -20.81 -7.08
C VAL A 388 8.06 -20.25 -6.16
N LEU A 389 6.78 -20.50 -6.49
CA LEU A 389 5.68 -20.20 -5.57
C LEU A 389 5.51 -21.37 -4.59
N TRP A 390 5.64 -21.04 -3.31
CA TRP A 390 5.43 -21.98 -2.20
C TRP A 390 3.95 -22.21 -1.96
N ALA A 391 3.57 -23.44 -1.63
CA ALA A 391 2.17 -23.76 -1.39
C ALA A 391 2.01 -24.89 -0.37
N GLY A 392 0.99 -24.78 0.48
CA GLY A 392 0.47 -25.88 1.29
C GLY A 392 -0.66 -26.64 0.60
N GLY A 393 -0.83 -27.91 0.92
CA GLY A 393 -1.83 -28.78 0.28
C GLY A 393 -1.62 -28.93 -1.24
N LYS A 394 -2.65 -29.36 -1.97
CA LYS A 394 -2.58 -29.50 -3.44
C LYS A 394 -3.10 -28.21 -4.12
N PRO A 395 -2.26 -27.45 -4.85
CA PRO A 395 -2.67 -26.21 -5.51
C PRO A 395 -3.72 -26.44 -6.59
N LEU A 396 -4.81 -25.68 -6.54
CA LEU A 396 -5.85 -25.61 -7.56
C LEU A 396 -5.73 -24.34 -8.41
N ALA A 397 -5.46 -23.20 -7.77
CA ALA A 397 -5.32 -21.94 -8.45
C ALA A 397 -4.26 -21.06 -7.78
N ALA A 398 -3.57 -20.26 -8.58
CA ALA A 398 -2.63 -19.25 -8.10
C ALA A 398 -3.11 -17.86 -8.49
N PHE A 399 -2.90 -16.90 -7.60
CA PHE A 399 -3.12 -15.48 -7.85
C PHE A 399 -1.77 -14.79 -7.75
N PHE A 400 -1.19 -14.48 -8.90
CA PHE A 400 0.18 -14.00 -9.02
C PHE A 400 0.26 -12.88 -10.07
N PRO A 401 1.02 -11.81 -9.85
CA PRO A 401 1.19 -10.75 -10.83
C PRO A 401 2.13 -11.20 -11.96
N SER A 402 1.67 -12.12 -12.81
CA SER A 402 2.37 -12.51 -14.04
C SER A 402 1.36 -12.74 -15.16
N ARG A 403 1.83 -12.75 -16.40
CA ARG A 403 1.05 -13.23 -17.55
C ARG A 403 1.06 -14.76 -17.64
N GLU A 404 2.15 -15.36 -17.19
CA GLU A 404 2.45 -16.77 -17.35
C GLU A 404 3.09 -17.34 -16.08
N LEU A 405 2.68 -18.55 -15.72
CA LEU A 405 3.32 -19.42 -14.74
C LEU A 405 3.57 -20.76 -15.43
N ALA A 406 4.46 -21.57 -14.87
CA ALA A 406 4.60 -22.94 -15.33
C ALA A 406 4.55 -23.92 -14.15
N LEU A 407 4.09 -25.13 -14.43
CA LEU A 407 4.34 -26.26 -13.54
C LEU A 407 5.50 -27.07 -14.08
N ASP A 408 6.44 -27.41 -13.21
CA ASP A 408 7.41 -28.47 -13.49
C ASP A 408 6.75 -29.87 -13.42
N THR A 409 7.50 -30.91 -13.78
CA THR A 409 7.03 -32.30 -13.75
C THR A 409 6.73 -32.81 -12.33
N SER A 410 7.36 -32.22 -11.32
CA SER A 410 7.09 -32.52 -9.92
C SER A 410 5.78 -31.88 -9.42
N GLY A 411 5.27 -30.86 -10.12
CA GLY A 411 4.14 -30.02 -9.71
C GLY A 411 4.54 -28.75 -8.96
N GLY A 412 5.81 -28.36 -8.96
CA GLY A 412 6.29 -27.07 -8.47
C GLY A 412 5.88 -25.93 -9.40
N ILE A 413 5.54 -24.77 -8.83
CA ILE A 413 5.02 -23.61 -9.57
C ILE A 413 6.17 -22.64 -9.85
N LYS A 414 6.68 -22.61 -11.08
CA LYS A 414 7.84 -21.79 -11.48
C LYS A 414 7.42 -20.42 -12.01
N THR A 415 8.22 -19.41 -11.68
CA THR A 415 8.15 -18.03 -12.19
C THR A 415 9.36 -17.71 -13.08
N GLY A 416 9.29 -16.61 -13.83
CA GLY A 416 10.39 -16.20 -14.72
C GLY A 416 11.55 -15.51 -14.02
N GLU A 417 11.32 -14.98 -12.82
CA GLU A 417 12.32 -14.29 -12.00
C GLU A 417 12.17 -14.73 -10.54
N ALA A 418 13.25 -14.57 -9.78
CA ALA A 418 13.25 -14.74 -8.33
C ALA A 418 12.18 -13.85 -7.67
N LEU A 419 11.55 -14.34 -6.61
CA LEU A 419 10.56 -13.57 -5.87
C LEU A 419 11.28 -12.50 -5.07
N GLN A 420 10.97 -11.24 -5.34
CA GLN A 420 11.58 -10.12 -4.61
C GLN A 420 10.90 -9.88 -3.26
N ALA A 421 11.62 -9.34 -2.29
CA ALA A 421 11.06 -8.84 -1.05
C ALA A 421 9.87 -7.90 -1.31
N GLY A 422 8.76 -8.12 -0.62
CA GLY A 422 7.50 -7.41 -0.83
C GLY A 422 6.56 -8.07 -1.84
N THR A 423 6.96 -9.14 -2.52
CA THR A 423 6.07 -9.94 -3.38
C THR A 423 4.95 -10.53 -2.54
N VAL A 424 3.72 -10.42 -3.05
CA VAL A 424 2.53 -11.01 -2.43
C VAL A 424 1.80 -11.85 -3.46
N TYR A 425 1.46 -13.07 -3.06
CA TYR A 425 0.67 -13.99 -3.88
C TYR A 425 -0.23 -14.85 -3.02
N SER A 426 -1.27 -15.40 -3.64
CA SER A 426 -2.16 -16.33 -2.95
C SER A 426 -2.30 -17.62 -3.73
N ILE A 427 -2.38 -18.73 -2.99
CA ILE A 427 -2.65 -20.05 -3.54
C ILE A 427 -3.96 -20.57 -2.95
N GLU A 428 -4.87 -20.97 -3.83
CA GLU A 428 -6.03 -21.77 -3.46
C GLU A 428 -5.65 -23.24 -3.57
N SER A 429 -5.75 -23.96 -2.46
CA SER A 429 -5.41 -25.37 -2.37
C SER A 429 -6.57 -26.22 -1.84
N THR A 430 -6.53 -27.51 -2.13
CA THR A 430 -7.33 -28.51 -1.42
C THR A 430 -6.57 -29.06 -0.24
N ASN A 431 -7.28 -29.34 0.85
CA ASN A 431 -6.76 -30.19 1.91
C ASN A 431 -7.22 -31.63 1.65
N ARG A 432 -6.26 -32.53 1.42
CA ARG A 432 -6.52 -33.97 1.28
C ARG A 432 -5.92 -34.66 2.49
N ILE A 433 -6.80 -35.19 3.35
CA ILE A 433 -6.42 -36.02 4.48
C ILE A 433 -6.28 -37.46 3.95
N PHE A 434 -5.13 -38.07 4.20
CA PHE A 434 -4.83 -39.44 3.80
C PHE A 434 -4.97 -40.37 5.00
N GLU A 435 -6.11 -41.07 5.08
CA GLU A 435 -6.35 -42.04 6.14
C GLU A 435 -5.51 -43.31 5.91
N PRO A 436 -4.85 -43.86 6.96
CA PRO A 436 -4.00 -45.04 6.85
C PRO A 436 -4.67 -46.23 6.14
N ASP A 437 -5.95 -46.48 6.42
CA ASP A 437 -6.68 -47.59 5.79
C ASP A 437 -6.90 -47.39 4.29
N SER A 438 -7.06 -46.14 3.84
CA SER A 438 -7.14 -45.83 2.40
C SER A 438 -5.80 -46.06 1.71
N LEU A 439 -4.68 -45.75 2.38
CA LEU A 439 -3.33 -45.98 1.86
C LEU A 439 -2.99 -47.47 1.80
N ARG A 440 -3.41 -48.27 2.78
CA ARG A 440 -3.26 -49.73 2.77
C ARG A 440 -4.03 -50.39 1.62
N GLN A 441 -5.17 -49.83 1.25
CA GLN A 441 -6.05 -50.34 0.17
C GLN A 441 -5.65 -49.83 -1.23
N ALA A 442 -4.65 -48.95 -1.35
CA ALA A 442 -4.22 -48.40 -2.64
C ALA A 442 -3.38 -49.40 -3.46
N THR A 443 -4.01 -50.48 -3.92
CA THR A 443 -3.39 -51.58 -4.67
C THR A 443 -3.62 -51.51 -6.18
N GLY A 444 -3.98 -50.33 -6.71
CA GLY A 444 -4.23 -50.13 -8.14
C GLY A 444 -2.98 -50.23 -9.02
N THR A 445 -3.16 -50.13 -10.34
CA THR A 445 -2.04 -50.16 -11.30
C THR A 445 -1.25 -48.85 -11.24
N MET A 446 0.07 -48.97 -11.03
CA MET A 446 1.02 -47.85 -11.10
C MET A 446 1.31 -47.48 -12.57
N PRO A 447 1.26 -46.21 -12.96
CA PRO A 447 1.71 -45.80 -14.29
C PRO A 447 3.20 -46.12 -14.51
N GLU A 448 3.56 -46.71 -15.65
CA GLU A 448 4.93 -47.16 -15.90
C GLU A 448 5.94 -45.99 -15.87
N ILE A 449 5.55 -44.82 -16.38
CA ILE A 449 6.37 -43.59 -16.30
C ILE A 449 6.72 -43.23 -14.85
N ILE A 450 5.79 -43.43 -13.90
CA ILE A 450 6.05 -43.14 -12.49
C ILE A 450 6.99 -44.19 -11.91
N ARG A 451 6.76 -45.46 -12.23
CA ARG A 451 7.59 -46.56 -11.76
C ARG A 451 9.04 -46.44 -12.25
N SER A 452 9.24 -46.22 -13.55
CA SER A 452 10.58 -46.17 -14.14
C SER A 452 11.39 -44.97 -13.66
N HIS A 453 10.77 -43.77 -13.60
CA HIS A 453 11.47 -42.55 -13.19
C HIS A 453 11.72 -42.51 -11.68
N TYR A 454 10.72 -42.81 -10.86
CA TYR A 454 10.80 -42.59 -9.41
C TYR A 454 11.22 -43.82 -8.60
N SER A 455 11.63 -44.91 -9.27
CA SER A 455 12.37 -46.02 -8.66
C SER A 455 13.85 -46.05 -9.09
N GLN A 456 14.34 -45.03 -9.79
CA GLN A 456 15.74 -44.94 -10.22
C GLN A 456 16.69 -44.92 -9.03
N LEU A 457 17.74 -45.75 -9.12
CA LEU A 457 18.89 -45.77 -8.22
C LEU A 457 20.18 -45.86 -9.06
N PRO A 458 21.28 -45.23 -8.62
CA PRO A 458 22.58 -45.35 -9.26
C PRO A 458 23.25 -46.70 -8.95
N ASP A 459 24.24 -47.08 -9.76
CA ASP A 459 25.07 -48.27 -9.52
C ASP A 459 25.90 -48.16 -8.23
N THR A 460 26.10 -46.94 -7.72
CA THR A 460 26.78 -46.65 -6.46
C THR A 460 25.99 -47.07 -5.22
N THR A 461 24.68 -47.34 -5.35
CA THR A 461 23.86 -47.81 -4.22
C THR A 461 24.33 -49.18 -3.73
N THR A 462 24.86 -49.21 -2.50
CA THR A 462 25.55 -50.37 -1.93
C THR A 462 24.64 -51.57 -1.66
N ALA A 463 25.23 -52.77 -1.64
CA ALA A 463 24.53 -54.01 -1.29
C ALA A 463 23.89 -53.93 0.11
N ARG A 464 24.62 -53.41 1.10
CA ARG A 464 24.10 -53.24 2.47
C ARG A 464 22.91 -52.28 2.57
N THR A 465 22.83 -51.26 1.70
CA THR A 465 21.66 -50.37 1.62
C THR A 465 20.45 -51.13 1.06
N ARG A 466 20.64 -51.95 0.03
CA ARG A 466 19.58 -52.78 -0.56
C ARG A 466 19.09 -53.87 0.40
N GLU A 467 20.01 -54.55 1.08
CA GLU A 467 19.70 -55.56 2.10
C GLU A 467 18.94 -54.95 3.28
N LEU A 468 19.31 -53.74 3.71
CA LEU A 468 18.55 -53.02 4.74
C LEU A 468 17.12 -52.74 4.27
N ALA A 469 16.93 -52.22 3.06
CA ALA A 469 15.60 -51.98 2.49
C ALA A 469 14.75 -53.25 2.43
N GLU A 470 15.32 -54.37 1.98
CA GLU A 470 14.64 -55.67 1.96
C GLU A 470 14.28 -56.13 3.38
N SER A 471 15.20 -56.05 4.33
CA SER A 471 14.99 -56.48 5.71
C SER A 471 13.85 -55.73 6.40
N LEU A 472 13.69 -54.43 6.11
CA LEU A 472 12.64 -53.58 6.67
C LEU A 472 11.26 -53.84 6.06
N THR A 473 11.22 -54.35 4.81
CA THR A 473 9.99 -54.40 4.01
C THR A 473 9.47 -55.81 3.72
N LYS A 474 10.30 -56.85 3.80
CA LYS A 474 9.94 -58.24 3.42
C LYS A 474 8.71 -58.80 4.14
N ASP A 475 8.54 -58.47 5.42
CA ASP A 475 7.46 -58.99 6.28
C ASP A 475 6.21 -58.09 6.31
N LYS A 476 6.18 -57.05 5.45
CA LYS A 476 5.08 -56.07 5.41
C LYS A 476 4.16 -56.34 4.22
N ALA A 477 2.86 -56.49 4.50
CA ALA A 477 1.88 -56.87 3.50
C ALA A 477 1.55 -55.74 2.50
N THR A 478 1.44 -54.49 2.97
CA THR A 478 1.01 -53.35 2.13
C THR A 478 2.15 -52.37 1.86
N THR A 479 2.05 -51.61 0.76
CA THR A 479 2.99 -50.51 0.46
C THR A 479 3.04 -49.50 1.59
N TYR A 480 1.90 -49.16 2.20
CA TYR A 480 1.85 -48.25 3.33
C TYR A 480 2.64 -48.79 4.52
N ASP A 481 2.44 -50.05 4.90
CA ASP A 481 3.16 -50.63 6.05
C ASP A 481 4.68 -50.74 5.80
N LYS A 482 5.10 -50.91 4.54
CA LYS A 482 6.52 -50.82 4.13
C LYS A 482 7.06 -49.40 4.30
N VAL A 483 6.31 -48.40 3.84
CA VAL A 483 6.69 -46.98 3.96
C VAL A 483 6.84 -46.57 5.42
N ILE A 484 5.89 -46.95 6.27
CA ILE A 484 5.93 -46.67 7.70
C ILE A 484 7.11 -47.37 8.36
N ALA A 485 7.39 -48.63 8.01
CA ALA A 485 8.54 -49.36 8.56
C ALA A 485 9.88 -48.68 8.24
N VAL A 486 10.06 -48.22 6.99
CA VAL A 486 11.26 -47.49 6.59
C VAL A 486 11.33 -46.13 7.29
N ARG A 487 10.24 -45.35 7.28
CA ARG A 487 10.17 -44.04 7.96
C ARG A 487 10.56 -44.17 9.43
N ASP A 488 9.90 -45.07 10.16
CA ASP A 488 10.07 -45.23 11.60
C ASP A 488 11.46 -45.75 11.93
N TYR A 489 12.05 -46.61 11.09
CA TYR A 489 13.44 -47.03 11.26
C TYR A 489 14.40 -45.84 11.16
N VAL A 490 14.33 -45.06 10.08
CA VAL A 490 15.25 -43.93 9.87
C VAL A 490 15.03 -42.86 10.97
N MET A 491 13.77 -42.54 11.28
CA MET A 491 13.40 -41.52 12.27
C MET A 491 13.82 -41.88 13.70
N ASN A 492 13.72 -43.15 14.10
CA ASN A 492 13.98 -43.56 15.49
C ASN A 492 15.42 -44.04 15.72
N THR A 493 16.17 -44.36 14.67
CA THR A 493 17.53 -44.93 14.80
C THR A 493 18.61 -43.86 14.83
N TYR A 494 18.44 -42.76 14.09
CA TYR A 494 19.50 -41.77 13.88
C TYR A 494 19.15 -40.41 14.52
N PRO A 495 20.04 -39.79 15.31
CA PRO A 495 19.84 -38.44 15.83
C PRO A 495 20.00 -37.37 14.75
N TYR A 496 19.22 -36.30 14.90
CA TYR A 496 19.38 -35.08 14.12
C TYR A 496 20.61 -34.28 14.62
N ASP A 497 21.46 -33.86 13.70
CA ASP A 497 22.66 -33.05 13.97
C ASP A 497 22.75 -31.92 12.96
N TYR A 498 22.86 -30.67 13.43
CA TYR A 498 23.03 -29.49 12.59
C TYR A 498 24.44 -29.37 12.00
N PHE A 499 25.41 -30.13 12.52
CA PHE A 499 26.80 -30.14 12.10
C PHE A 499 27.28 -31.57 11.82
N PRO A 500 26.64 -32.28 10.87
CA PRO A 500 27.12 -33.59 10.50
C PRO A 500 28.53 -33.47 9.90
N PRO A 501 29.36 -34.51 10.03
CA PRO A 501 30.68 -34.52 9.42
C PRO A 501 30.55 -34.37 7.90
N ALA A 502 31.52 -33.70 7.28
CA ALA A 502 31.58 -33.62 5.82
C ALA A 502 31.75 -35.03 5.24
N GLN A 503 30.93 -35.38 4.26
CA GLN A 503 30.97 -36.71 3.69
C GLN A 503 32.19 -36.91 2.77
N PRO A 504 32.93 -38.03 2.91
CA PRO A 504 34.10 -38.31 2.08
C PRO A 504 33.77 -38.25 0.58
N PRO A 505 34.73 -37.82 -0.27
CA PRO A 505 34.54 -37.91 -1.71
C PRO A 505 34.42 -39.38 -2.15
N ASN A 506 33.75 -39.62 -3.29
CA ASN A 506 33.59 -40.95 -3.90
C ASN A 506 32.91 -42.00 -2.99
N THR A 507 32.06 -41.56 -2.06
CA THR A 507 31.20 -42.43 -1.25
C THR A 507 29.73 -42.13 -1.56
N ASP A 508 28.88 -43.16 -1.46
CA ASP A 508 27.43 -42.97 -1.52
C ASP A 508 26.96 -42.29 -0.23
N ALA A 509 26.31 -41.14 -0.37
CA ALA A 509 25.93 -40.26 0.72
C ALA A 509 24.90 -40.90 1.67
N VAL A 510 24.00 -41.73 1.13
CA VAL A 510 23.00 -42.44 1.93
C VAL A 510 23.66 -43.57 2.71
N ASP A 511 24.54 -44.32 2.07
CA ASP A 511 25.31 -45.37 2.72
C ASP A 511 26.21 -44.82 3.85
N GLN A 512 26.89 -43.71 3.59
CA GLN A 512 27.71 -43.01 4.58
C GLN A 512 26.87 -42.57 5.79
N PHE A 513 25.69 -41.99 5.56
CA PHE A 513 24.77 -41.61 6.63
C PHE A 513 24.26 -42.81 7.44
N LEU A 514 23.76 -43.86 6.77
CA LEU A 514 23.10 -45.00 7.42
C LEU A 514 24.05 -45.85 8.27
N PHE A 515 25.31 -45.99 7.83
CA PHE A 515 26.22 -47.00 8.39
C PHE A 515 27.48 -46.43 9.04
N VAL A 516 27.91 -45.23 8.65
CA VAL A 516 29.16 -44.62 9.14
C VAL A 516 28.87 -43.45 10.06
N ASP A 517 28.26 -42.38 9.56
CA ASP A 517 28.03 -41.15 10.32
C ASP A 517 26.92 -41.32 11.36
N LYS A 518 25.84 -42.01 10.99
CA LYS A 518 24.67 -42.32 11.82
C LYS A 518 24.04 -41.08 12.48
N ARG A 519 24.21 -39.90 11.89
CA ARG A 519 23.63 -38.62 12.31
C ARG A 519 23.62 -37.67 11.11
N GLY A 520 22.68 -36.75 11.05
CA GLY A 520 22.51 -35.91 9.87
C GLY A 520 21.48 -34.81 10.02
N VAL A 521 21.28 -34.09 8.93
CA VAL A 521 20.23 -33.07 8.74
C VAL A 521 19.08 -33.63 7.90
N CYS A 522 17.95 -32.93 7.80
CA CYS A 522 16.73 -33.40 7.12
C CYS A 522 16.95 -33.94 5.70
N GLU A 523 17.91 -33.37 4.96
CA GLU A 523 18.28 -33.85 3.63
C GLU A 523 18.85 -35.28 3.66
N HIS A 524 19.62 -35.64 4.68
CA HIS A 524 20.16 -37.00 4.83
C HIS A 524 19.05 -38.00 5.18
N PHE A 525 18.17 -37.65 6.13
CA PHE A 525 17.02 -38.48 6.52
C PHE A 525 16.08 -38.72 5.33
N THR A 526 15.76 -37.64 4.60
CA THR A 526 14.93 -37.70 3.40
C THR A 526 15.57 -38.55 2.31
N SER A 527 16.86 -38.33 2.02
CA SER A 527 17.60 -39.12 1.03
C SER A 527 17.61 -40.61 1.38
N ALA A 528 17.90 -40.94 2.64
CA ALA A 528 17.93 -42.31 3.12
C ALA A 528 16.58 -43.01 2.95
N MET A 529 15.50 -42.34 3.36
CA MET A 529 14.16 -42.89 3.18
C MET A 529 13.81 -43.07 1.71
N VAL A 530 14.08 -42.09 0.82
CA VAL A 530 13.80 -42.24 -0.62
C VAL A 530 14.59 -43.42 -1.20
N VAL A 531 15.90 -43.51 -0.94
CA VAL A 531 16.75 -44.56 -1.50
C VAL A 531 16.35 -45.94 -0.99
N LEU A 532 16.03 -46.09 0.30
CA LEU A 532 15.55 -47.35 0.86
C LEU A 532 14.19 -47.76 0.24
N LEU A 533 13.27 -46.81 0.04
CA LEU A 533 11.99 -47.09 -0.62
C LEU A 533 12.17 -47.50 -2.08
N ARG A 534 13.01 -46.79 -2.83
CA ARG A 534 13.33 -47.12 -4.22
C ARG A 534 14.01 -48.48 -4.34
N ALA A 535 14.88 -48.83 -3.40
CA ALA A 535 15.53 -50.15 -3.34
C ALA A 535 14.51 -51.27 -3.06
N ALA A 536 13.43 -50.98 -2.33
CA ALA A 536 12.29 -51.87 -2.15
C ALA A 536 11.27 -51.83 -3.31
N GLY A 537 11.57 -51.13 -4.40
CA GLY A 537 10.71 -51.02 -5.59
C GLY A 537 9.51 -50.09 -5.41
N ILE A 538 9.53 -49.21 -4.41
CA ILE A 538 8.45 -48.25 -4.12
C ILE A 538 8.83 -46.88 -4.72
N PRO A 539 8.03 -46.33 -5.66
CA PRO A 539 8.30 -45.03 -6.25
C PRO A 539 8.23 -43.89 -5.23
N ALA A 540 9.33 -43.15 -5.07
CA ALA A 540 9.46 -42.07 -4.10
C ALA A 540 10.28 -40.91 -4.67
N ARG A 541 10.03 -39.69 -4.20
CA ARG A 541 10.74 -38.47 -4.61
C ARG A 541 11.14 -37.60 -3.42
N PHE A 542 12.20 -36.84 -3.60
CA PHE A 542 12.77 -35.95 -2.60
C PHE A 542 12.14 -34.56 -2.75
N VAL A 543 11.44 -34.06 -1.75
CA VAL A 543 10.74 -32.77 -1.80
C VAL A 543 11.48 -31.73 -1.00
N VAL A 544 11.54 -30.50 -1.52
CA VAL A 544 12.08 -29.33 -0.83
C VAL A 544 11.02 -28.27 -0.60
N GLY A 545 11.11 -27.60 0.55
CA GLY A 545 10.26 -26.48 0.91
C GLY A 545 10.56 -25.96 2.30
N TYR A 546 9.53 -25.44 2.96
CA TYR A 546 9.63 -25.00 4.34
C TYR A 546 8.67 -25.78 5.23
N GLY A 547 9.05 -26.00 6.48
CA GLY A 547 8.11 -26.36 7.55
C GLY A 547 7.06 -25.26 7.75
N SER A 548 6.08 -25.50 8.62
CA SER A 548 4.99 -24.53 8.82
C SER A 548 5.44 -23.17 9.35
N GLY A 549 6.63 -23.10 9.97
CA GLY A 549 7.08 -21.94 10.74
C GLY A 549 6.30 -21.78 12.05
N THR A 550 6.53 -20.66 12.73
CA THR A 550 5.92 -20.37 14.03
C THR A 550 4.62 -19.58 13.85
N TYR A 551 3.51 -20.10 14.36
CA TYR A 551 2.23 -19.38 14.30
C TYR A 551 2.14 -18.28 15.36
N ASN A 552 2.07 -17.03 14.93
CA ASN A 552 1.87 -15.89 15.79
C ASN A 552 0.37 -15.58 15.92
N ALA A 553 -0.22 -16.00 17.05
CA ALA A 553 -1.65 -15.82 17.30
C ALA A 553 -2.10 -14.34 17.38
N ILE A 554 -1.17 -13.41 17.63
CA ILE A 554 -1.46 -11.97 17.73
C ILE A 554 -1.55 -11.35 16.34
N THR A 555 -0.66 -11.72 15.44
CA THR A 555 -0.61 -11.16 14.08
C THR A 555 -1.50 -11.95 13.12
N GLY A 556 -1.70 -13.25 13.37
CA GLY A 556 -2.49 -14.16 12.53
C GLY A 556 -1.67 -14.80 11.40
N TYR A 557 -0.34 -14.70 11.44
CA TYR A 557 0.56 -15.23 10.43
C TYR A 557 1.39 -16.39 10.97
N TYR A 558 1.78 -17.28 10.06
CA TYR A 558 2.93 -18.15 10.23
C TYR A 558 4.18 -17.35 9.84
N GLU A 559 5.12 -17.24 10.77
CA GLU A 559 6.44 -16.64 10.56
C GLU A 559 7.38 -17.75 10.12
N VAL A 560 7.78 -17.71 8.84
CA VAL A 560 8.62 -18.73 8.21
C VAL A 560 10.03 -18.17 8.04
N HIS A 561 10.98 -18.79 8.73
CA HIS A 561 12.38 -18.40 8.78
C HIS A 561 13.24 -19.22 7.82
N ALA A 562 14.48 -18.81 7.59
CA ALA A 562 15.41 -19.56 6.75
C ALA A 562 15.72 -20.93 7.36
N ASN A 563 15.83 -21.04 8.68
CA ASN A 563 16.00 -22.31 9.41
C ASN A 563 14.77 -23.23 9.40
N ASP A 564 13.61 -22.76 8.93
CA ASP A 564 12.44 -23.61 8.65
C ASP A 564 12.58 -24.33 7.30
N ALA A 565 13.63 -24.07 6.51
CA ALA A 565 13.89 -24.81 5.27
C ALA A 565 14.06 -26.30 5.57
N HIS A 566 13.31 -27.13 4.85
CA HIS A 566 13.11 -28.52 5.20
C HIS A 566 12.90 -29.38 3.96
N ALA A 567 13.23 -30.67 4.12
CA ALA A 567 13.07 -31.69 3.10
C ALA A 567 12.24 -32.85 3.64
N TRP A 568 11.45 -33.47 2.77
CA TRP A 568 10.63 -34.64 3.11
C TRP A 568 10.42 -35.53 1.89
N VAL A 569 9.80 -36.69 2.10
CA VAL A 569 9.56 -37.70 1.06
C VAL A 569 8.13 -37.61 0.57
N GLU A 570 7.93 -37.75 -0.75
CA GLU A 570 6.61 -38.07 -1.30
C GLU A 570 6.64 -39.45 -1.95
N VAL A 571 5.66 -40.29 -1.63
CA VAL A 571 5.51 -41.65 -2.16
C VAL A 571 4.26 -41.73 -3.01
N TYR A 572 4.34 -42.38 -4.16
CA TYR A 572 3.18 -42.51 -5.05
C TYR A 572 2.30 -43.71 -4.63
N PHE A 573 1.03 -43.45 -4.37
CA PHE A 573 0.00 -44.46 -4.13
C PHE A 573 -1.03 -44.46 -5.28
N PRO A 574 -1.27 -45.60 -5.95
CA PRO A 574 -2.27 -45.68 -7.02
C PRO A 574 -3.65 -45.15 -6.60
N GLY A 575 -4.22 -44.22 -7.39
CA GLY A 575 -5.50 -43.55 -7.10
C GLY A 575 -5.44 -42.44 -6.04
N LEU A 576 -4.37 -42.39 -5.23
CA LEU A 576 -4.13 -41.35 -4.24
C LEU A 576 -3.02 -40.36 -4.64
N GLU A 577 -2.24 -40.67 -5.67
CA GLU A 577 -1.10 -39.90 -6.17
C GLU A 577 0.03 -39.77 -5.13
N TRP A 578 0.74 -38.64 -5.12
CA TRP A 578 1.85 -38.37 -4.22
C TRP A 578 1.35 -38.07 -2.80
N VAL A 579 1.83 -38.85 -1.84
CA VAL A 579 1.49 -38.76 -0.41
C VAL A 579 2.77 -38.47 0.37
N PRO A 580 2.80 -37.44 1.22
CA PRO A 580 4.05 -37.02 1.85
C PRO A 580 4.30 -37.75 3.18
N PHE A 581 5.57 -37.97 3.52
CA PHE A 581 6.07 -38.62 4.73
C PHE A 581 7.37 -37.93 5.18
N ASP A 582 7.58 -37.80 6.48
CA ASP A 582 8.77 -37.13 7.02
C ASP A 582 9.56 -38.09 7.93
N PRO A 583 10.79 -38.50 7.53
CA PRO A 583 11.64 -39.35 8.35
C PRO A 583 12.45 -38.58 9.40
N THR A 584 12.28 -37.26 9.53
CA THR A 584 13.15 -36.43 10.36
C THR A 584 12.73 -36.47 11.84
N PRO A 585 13.64 -36.78 12.78
CA PRO A 585 13.35 -36.78 14.21
C PRO A 585 12.87 -35.40 14.70
N GLY A 586 11.83 -35.38 15.54
CA GLY A 586 11.26 -34.14 16.10
C GLY A 586 10.23 -33.44 15.20
N TRP A 587 10.00 -33.92 13.97
CA TRP A 587 8.98 -33.43 13.06
C TRP A 587 7.72 -34.32 13.06
N THR A 588 6.65 -33.85 12.42
CA THR A 588 5.31 -34.47 12.52
C THR A 588 5.17 -35.87 11.91
N GLY A 589 6.21 -36.44 11.27
CA GLY A 589 6.21 -37.79 10.67
C GLY A 589 5.28 -37.96 9.44
N ASP A 590 4.25 -37.12 9.37
CA ASP A 590 3.20 -37.07 8.37
C ASP A 590 2.89 -35.57 8.09
N PRO A 591 3.55 -34.96 7.11
CA PRO A 591 3.51 -33.51 6.84
C PRO A 591 2.21 -33.08 6.13
N GLN A 592 1.08 -33.70 6.49
CA GLN A 592 -0.24 -33.34 5.97
C GLN A 592 -0.69 -31.96 6.47
N THR A 593 -1.46 -31.25 5.63
CA THR A 593 -2.06 -29.97 6.01
C THR A 593 -3.06 -30.18 7.15
N GLY A 594 -2.93 -29.36 8.20
CA GLY A 594 -3.83 -29.38 9.34
C GLY A 594 -5.30 -29.10 8.98
N PRO A 595 -6.24 -29.37 9.90
CA PRO A 595 -7.65 -29.11 9.68
C PRO A 595 -7.90 -27.62 9.37
N VAL A 596 -8.61 -27.35 8.29
CA VAL A 596 -8.96 -25.99 7.86
C VAL A 596 -9.94 -25.36 8.85
N LYS A 597 -9.52 -24.32 9.56
CA LYS A 597 -10.38 -23.55 10.47
C LYS A 597 -11.18 -22.51 9.66
N ARG A 598 -12.48 -22.77 9.44
CA ARG A 598 -13.39 -21.80 8.80
C ARG A 598 -14.00 -20.84 9.83
N TRP A 599 -14.13 -19.56 9.45
CA TRP A 599 -14.91 -18.59 10.21
C TRP A 599 -16.40 -18.95 10.15
N VAL A 600 -17.13 -18.79 11.27
CA VAL A 600 -18.54 -19.20 11.43
C VAL A 600 -19.49 -18.59 10.38
N PHE A 601 -19.13 -17.45 9.77
CA PHE A 601 -19.91 -16.81 8.69
C PHE A 601 -19.29 -16.97 7.29
N SER A 602 -18.26 -17.81 7.12
CA SER A 602 -17.65 -18.06 5.80
C SER A 602 -18.65 -18.66 4.79
N ASP A 603 -19.59 -19.48 5.25
CA ASP A 603 -20.65 -20.06 4.43
C ASP A 603 -21.77 -19.04 4.09
N LEU A 604 -21.85 -17.90 4.80
CA LEU A 604 -22.78 -16.81 4.46
C LEU A 604 -22.32 -16.05 3.21
N MET A 605 -21.01 -15.99 2.97
CA MET A 605 -20.39 -15.28 1.84
C MET A 605 -20.01 -16.21 0.68
N SER A 606 -20.02 -17.54 0.87
CA SER A 606 -19.66 -18.53 -0.16
C SER A 606 -20.63 -18.57 -1.34
N GLY A 607 -21.88 -18.13 -1.14
CA GLY A 607 -22.90 -18.00 -2.19
C GLY A 607 -22.87 -16.68 -2.97
N LEU A 608 -21.99 -15.73 -2.60
CA LEU A 608 -21.81 -14.48 -3.34
C LEU A 608 -20.66 -14.62 -4.35
N GLU A 609 -20.97 -15.07 -5.56
CA GLU A 609 -20.08 -14.89 -6.72
C GLU A 609 -19.99 -13.39 -7.04
N LEU A 610 -19.01 -12.70 -6.43
CA LEU A 610 -18.75 -11.32 -6.79
C LEU A 610 -18.12 -11.30 -8.19
N PRO A 611 -18.74 -10.61 -9.16
CA PRO A 611 -18.20 -10.55 -10.51
C PRO A 611 -16.76 -10.05 -10.45
N SER A 612 -15.88 -10.69 -11.21
CA SER A 612 -14.49 -10.27 -11.37
C SER A 612 -14.48 -8.93 -12.09
N ILE A 613 -14.56 -7.84 -11.32
CA ILE A 613 -14.46 -6.48 -11.83
C ILE A 613 -13.05 -6.38 -12.42
N PRO A 614 -12.89 -6.21 -13.75
CA PRO A 614 -11.59 -6.22 -14.39
C PRO A 614 -10.96 -4.85 -14.15
N PHE A 615 -10.50 -4.61 -12.91
CA PHE A 615 -9.95 -3.33 -12.49
C PHE A 615 -8.83 -2.90 -13.41
N GLY A 616 -7.97 -3.81 -13.90
CA GLY A 616 -6.95 -3.49 -14.90
C GLY A 616 -7.53 -2.93 -16.21
N GLN A 617 -8.67 -3.43 -16.69
CA GLN A 617 -9.33 -2.92 -17.91
C GLN A 617 -10.13 -1.65 -17.66
N ILE A 618 -10.84 -1.55 -16.53
CA ILE A 618 -11.55 -0.34 -16.13
C ILE A 618 -10.55 0.78 -15.84
N PHE A 619 -9.39 0.46 -15.25
CA PHE A 619 -8.32 1.38 -14.96
C PHE A 619 -7.54 1.77 -16.22
N GLN A 620 -7.22 0.85 -17.12
CA GLN A 620 -6.68 1.18 -18.45
C GLN A 620 -7.66 2.05 -19.25
N ALA A 621 -8.96 1.73 -19.23
CA ALA A 621 -10.00 2.55 -19.84
C ALA A 621 -10.14 3.92 -19.16
N SER A 622 -9.98 3.98 -17.84
CA SER A 622 -10.03 5.24 -17.07
C SER A 622 -8.78 6.08 -17.29
N VAL A 623 -7.59 5.48 -17.35
CA VAL A 623 -6.30 6.16 -17.61
C VAL A 623 -6.22 6.62 -19.06
N SER A 624 -6.72 5.84 -20.01
CA SER A 624 -6.86 6.29 -21.40
C SER A 624 -7.92 7.38 -21.54
N ALA A 625 -9.07 7.29 -20.85
CA ALA A 625 -10.07 8.36 -20.80
C ALA A 625 -9.54 9.63 -20.11
N ILE A 626 -8.81 9.49 -19.01
CA ILE A 626 -8.13 10.59 -18.32
C ILE A 626 -7.05 11.18 -19.23
N GLY A 627 -6.29 10.37 -19.96
CA GLY A 627 -5.31 10.82 -20.95
C GLY A 627 -5.96 11.58 -22.10
N ILE A 628 -7.14 11.18 -22.54
CA ILE A 628 -7.96 11.87 -23.56
C ILE A 628 -8.43 13.24 -23.06
N VAL A 629 -8.63 13.43 -21.75
CA VAL A 629 -9.06 14.72 -21.15
C VAL A 629 -7.87 15.58 -20.72
N ILE A 630 -6.84 15.00 -20.13
CA ILE A 630 -5.67 15.72 -19.60
C ILE A 630 -4.77 16.21 -20.73
N ARG A 631 -4.53 15.43 -21.80
CA ARG A 631 -3.70 15.87 -22.92
C ARG A 631 -4.21 17.16 -23.58
N PRO A 632 -5.50 17.30 -23.96
CA PRO A 632 -5.99 18.56 -24.49
C PRO A 632 -5.99 19.67 -23.44
N LEU A 633 -6.19 19.38 -22.14
CA LEU A 633 -6.09 20.40 -21.09
C LEU A 633 -4.66 20.93 -20.90
N ILE A 634 -3.63 20.09 -21.02
CA ILE A 634 -2.22 20.52 -21.01
C ILE A 634 -1.92 21.35 -22.26
N VAL A 635 -2.38 20.91 -23.43
CA VAL A 635 -2.24 21.69 -24.67
C VAL A 635 -2.95 23.04 -24.55
N LEU A 636 -4.17 23.08 -24.01
CA LEU A 636 -4.91 24.31 -23.75
C LEU A 636 -4.22 25.19 -22.70
N ALA A 637 -3.60 24.63 -21.67
CA ALA A 637 -2.85 25.39 -20.67
C ALA A 637 -1.55 25.97 -21.26
N VAL A 638 -0.85 25.23 -22.12
CA VAL A 638 0.32 25.71 -22.85
C VAL A 638 -0.08 26.79 -23.85
N LEU A 639 -1.15 26.58 -24.62
CA LEU A 639 -1.72 27.60 -25.52
C LEU A 639 -2.18 28.84 -24.76
N ALA A 640 -2.83 28.69 -23.60
CA ALA A 640 -3.21 29.80 -22.74
C ALA A 640 -2.00 30.52 -22.14
N GLY A 641 -0.91 29.80 -21.86
CA GLY A 641 0.37 30.35 -21.44
C GLY A 641 1.05 31.13 -22.56
N ILE A 642 1.04 30.62 -23.80
CA ILE A 642 1.56 31.29 -24.99
C ILE A 642 0.71 32.52 -25.33
N VAL A 643 -0.61 32.39 -25.38
CA VAL A 643 -1.55 33.51 -25.60
C VAL A 643 -1.44 34.53 -24.47
N GLY A 644 -1.29 34.09 -23.22
CA GLY A 644 -1.05 34.94 -22.06
C GLY A 644 0.28 35.66 -22.14
N GLY A 645 1.34 35.00 -22.61
CA GLY A 645 2.67 35.56 -22.86
C GLY A 645 2.67 36.57 -24.01
N ILE A 646 1.99 36.25 -25.11
CA ILE A 646 1.78 37.14 -26.27
C ILE A 646 0.92 38.33 -25.85
N TRP A 647 -0.16 38.13 -25.08
CA TRP A 647 -1.01 39.21 -24.57
C TRP A 647 -0.27 40.07 -23.56
N TYR A 648 0.53 39.48 -22.67
CA TYR A 648 1.36 40.21 -21.72
C TYR A 648 2.45 41.01 -22.45
N GLY A 649 3.11 40.40 -23.43
CA GLY A 649 4.09 41.04 -24.32
C GLY A 649 3.46 42.17 -25.14
N TRP A 650 2.30 41.95 -25.76
CA TRP A 650 1.52 42.96 -26.49
C TRP A 650 1.04 44.07 -25.57
N ARG A 651 0.60 43.76 -24.36
CA ARG A 651 0.16 44.77 -23.37
C ARG A 651 1.34 45.57 -22.84
N ARG A 652 2.53 44.98 -22.72
CA ARG A 652 3.77 45.68 -22.37
C ARG A 652 4.28 46.51 -23.53
N TRP A 653 4.23 46.00 -24.75
CA TRP A 653 4.57 46.71 -25.98
C TRP A 653 3.61 47.88 -26.21
N LYS A 654 2.30 47.69 -26.06
CA LYS A 654 1.28 48.75 -26.10
C LYS A 654 1.43 49.75 -24.96
N ARG A 655 1.93 49.36 -23.78
CA ARG A 655 2.35 50.33 -22.75
C ARG A 655 3.63 51.07 -23.16
N TRP A 656 4.55 50.44 -23.87
CA TRP A 656 5.78 51.08 -24.33
C TRP A 656 5.55 52.01 -25.54
N THR A 657 4.60 51.69 -26.42
CA THR A 657 4.29 52.44 -27.63
C THR A 657 3.11 53.42 -27.49
N PHE A 658 2.32 53.35 -26.41
CA PHE A 658 1.14 54.22 -26.21
C PHE A 658 1.12 55.02 -24.90
N THR A 659 2.18 54.98 -24.08
CA THR A 659 2.34 55.93 -22.96
C THR A 659 3.50 56.89 -23.17
N GLY A 660 3.38 57.70 -24.22
CA GLY A 660 3.87 59.07 -24.22
C GLY A 660 3.11 59.91 -23.19
N TYR A 661 3.58 59.89 -21.96
CA TYR A 661 3.76 61.02 -21.04
C TYR A 661 2.63 62.04 -20.66
N THR A 662 1.39 62.06 -21.16
CA THR A 662 0.50 63.23 -20.88
C THR A 662 -0.90 63.03 -20.28
N SER A 663 -1.48 61.82 -20.19
CA SER A 663 -2.91 61.71 -19.76
C SER A 663 -3.17 61.50 -18.26
N GLY A 664 -2.18 61.06 -17.47
CA GLY A 664 -2.37 60.68 -16.07
C GLY A 664 -2.31 61.81 -15.03
N LEU A 665 -1.64 62.93 -15.36
CA LEU A 665 -1.45 64.07 -14.45
C LEU A 665 -2.65 65.04 -14.47
N ILE A 666 -3.41 65.09 -15.57
CA ILE A 666 -4.46 66.09 -15.80
C ILE A 666 -5.71 65.85 -14.92
N HIS A 667 -6.00 64.60 -14.51
CA HIS A 667 -7.23 64.27 -13.79
C HIS A 667 -7.14 64.33 -12.25
N LYS A 668 -5.94 64.36 -11.66
CA LYS A 668 -5.79 64.38 -10.19
C LYS A 668 -5.59 65.79 -9.62
N ASP A 669 -5.01 66.71 -10.38
CA ASP A 669 -4.74 68.09 -9.94
C ASP A 669 -6.04 68.92 -9.88
N LYS A 670 -6.27 69.59 -8.74
CA LYS A 670 -7.45 70.44 -8.50
C LYS A 670 -7.38 71.73 -9.32
N ALA A 671 -6.20 72.34 -9.46
CA ALA A 671 -5.99 73.60 -10.17
C ALA A 671 -6.27 73.44 -11.67
N ARG A 672 -5.75 72.36 -12.28
CA ARG A 672 -6.03 72.03 -13.69
C ARG A 672 -7.51 71.85 -13.95
N ARG A 673 -8.22 71.10 -13.09
CA ARG A 673 -9.68 70.89 -13.20
C ARG A 673 -10.47 72.20 -13.16
N GLN A 674 -10.07 73.16 -12.34
CA GLN A 674 -10.73 74.47 -12.27
C GLN A 674 -10.55 75.26 -13.57
N ILE A 675 -9.35 75.27 -14.15
CA ILE A 675 -9.08 75.95 -15.43
C ILE A 675 -9.88 75.31 -16.58
N PHE A 676 -9.93 73.98 -16.68
CA PHE A 676 -10.77 73.29 -17.69
C PHE A 676 -12.27 73.48 -17.46
N ALA A 677 -12.71 73.63 -16.21
CA ALA A 677 -14.10 73.94 -15.89
C ALA A 677 -14.46 75.38 -16.30
N ALA A 678 -13.56 76.33 -16.07
CA ALA A 678 -13.70 77.73 -16.49
C ALA A 678 -13.83 77.84 -18.02
N TYR A 679 -12.96 77.16 -18.77
CA TYR A 679 -13.04 77.13 -20.25
C TYR A 679 -14.36 76.56 -20.76
N ARG A 680 -14.80 75.40 -20.22
CA ARG A 680 -16.10 74.80 -20.59
C ARG A 680 -17.29 75.70 -20.22
N LYS A 681 -17.18 76.46 -19.13
CA LYS A 681 -18.21 77.42 -18.71
C LYS A 681 -18.28 78.61 -19.67
N ALA A 682 -17.14 79.14 -20.11
CA ALA A 682 -17.08 80.20 -21.11
C ALA A 682 -17.63 79.75 -22.48
N GLN A 683 -17.28 78.54 -22.94
CA GLN A 683 -17.86 77.96 -24.17
C GLN A 683 -19.38 77.88 -24.13
N ARG A 684 -19.94 77.48 -22.97
CA ARG A 684 -21.40 77.44 -22.78
C ARG A 684 -22.05 78.82 -22.76
N GLN A 685 -21.39 79.83 -22.18
CA GLN A 685 -21.90 81.20 -22.13
C GLN A 685 -21.89 81.87 -23.51
N LEU A 686 -20.83 81.65 -24.28
CA LEU A 686 -20.67 82.19 -25.64
C LEU A 686 -21.37 81.35 -26.72
N LYS A 687 -21.93 80.19 -26.36
CA LYS A 687 -22.47 79.17 -27.28
C LYS A 687 -21.49 78.77 -28.39
N SER A 688 -20.20 78.91 -28.13
CA SER A 688 -19.11 78.55 -29.05
C SER A 688 -18.43 77.28 -28.55
N TYR A 689 -18.76 76.16 -29.17
CA TYR A 689 -18.25 74.83 -28.81
C TYR A 689 -17.13 74.41 -29.76
N ARG A 690 -16.03 73.95 -29.18
CA ARG A 690 -14.87 73.47 -29.94
C ARG A 690 -15.19 72.14 -30.62
N ASP A 691 -14.90 72.05 -31.92
CA ASP A 691 -14.94 70.78 -32.65
C ASP A 691 -13.91 69.80 -32.07
N PRO A 692 -14.24 68.51 -31.90
CA PRO A 692 -13.28 67.50 -31.41
C PRO A 692 -11.94 67.46 -32.14
N LYS A 693 -11.89 67.86 -33.43
CA LYS A 693 -10.68 67.88 -34.27
C LYS A 693 -9.88 69.19 -34.14
N GLN A 694 -10.44 70.25 -33.58
CA GLN A 694 -9.76 71.54 -33.41
C GLN A 694 -8.98 71.60 -32.09
N THR A 695 -7.81 72.22 -32.08
CA THR A 695 -7.08 72.53 -30.84
C THR A 695 -7.74 73.67 -30.06
N VAL A 696 -7.39 73.82 -28.79
CA VAL A 696 -7.94 74.87 -27.91
C VAL A 696 -7.56 76.28 -28.42
N GLN A 697 -6.36 76.42 -28.98
CA GLN A 697 -5.85 77.65 -29.59
C GLN A 697 -6.55 77.97 -30.92
N GLU A 698 -6.79 76.97 -31.77
CA GLU A 698 -7.55 77.16 -33.01
C GLU A 698 -8.98 77.62 -32.74
N HIS A 699 -9.63 77.09 -31.70
CA HIS A 699 -10.97 77.54 -31.28
C HIS A 699 -10.96 79.01 -30.85
N ALA A 700 -9.95 79.43 -30.10
CA ALA A 700 -9.80 80.82 -29.66
C ALA A 700 -9.60 81.79 -30.82
N ARG A 701 -8.92 81.39 -31.90
CA ARG A 701 -8.80 82.23 -33.10
C ARG A 701 -10.15 82.55 -33.75
N THR A 702 -11.12 81.64 -33.62
CA THR A 702 -12.49 81.83 -34.13
C THR A 702 -13.44 82.46 -33.11
N THR A 703 -13.03 82.59 -31.84
CA THR A 703 -13.81 83.19 -30.76
C THR A 703 -12.84 83.94 -29.84
N PRO A 704 -12.47 85.19 -30.19
CA PRO A 704 -11.39 85.93 -29.53
C PRO A 704 -11.61 86.10 -28.02
N GLU A 705 -12.86 86.08 -27.54
CA GLU A 705 -13.17 86.16 -26.11
C GLU A 705 -12.64 84.97 -25.30
N LEU A 706 -12.30 83.86 -25.97
CA LEU A 706 -11.74 82.66 -25.34
C LEU A 706 -10.21 82.64 -25.33
N ASP A 707 -9.52 83.59 -25.95
CA ASP A 707 -8.06 83.52 -26.17
C ASP A 707 -7.24 83.50 -24.87
N ALA A 708 -7.56 84.38 -23.93
CA ALA A 708 -6.90 84.41 -22.62
C ALA A 708 -7.12 83.10 -21.83
N LEU A 709 -8.29 82.46 -22.01
CA LEU A 709 -8.66 81.21 -21.36
C LEU A 709 -8.05 80.00 -22.07
N ALA A 710 -7.90 80.05 -23.40
CA ALA A 710 -7.24 79.05 -24.21
C ALA A 710 -5.75 78.94 -23.88
N ALA A 711 -5.06 80.06 -23.71
CA ALA A 711 -3.66 80.08 -23.28
C ALA A 711 -3.45 79.43 -21.91
N LEU A 712 -4.35 79.66 -20.95
CA LEU A 712 -4.30 79.04 -19.62
C LEU A 712 -4.59 77.53 -19.68
N VAL A 713 -5.51 77.10 -20.55
CA VAL A 713 -5.80 75.69 -20.78
C VAL A 713 -4.61 74.97 -21.40
N ASP A 714 -3.92 75.61 -22.33
CA ASP A 714 -2.73 75.07 -23.00
C ASP A 714 -1.60 74.84 -21.99
N ILE A 715 -1.37 75.82 -21.11
CA ILE A 715 -0.41 75.70 -20.01
C ILE A 715 -0.83 74.57 -19.06
N ALA A 716 -2.11 74.50 -18.66
CA ALA A 716 -2.61 73.48 -17.76
C ALA A 716 -2.63 72.06 -18.38
N ALA A 717 -2.69 71.95 -19.72
CA ALA A 717 -2.69 70.68 -20.43
C ALA A 717 -1.28 70.14 -20.65
N TYR A 718 -0.33 71.00 -21.02
CA TYR A 718 0.95 70.55 -21.57
C TYR A 718 2.19 70.88 -20.71
N ARG A 719 2.11 71.80 -19.74
CA ARG A 719 3.25 72.02 -18.82
C ARG A 719 3.32 70.94 -17.74
N PRO A 720 4.54 70.54 -17.33
CA PRO A 720 4.75 69.55 -16.27
C PRO A 720 4.37 70.08 -14.88
N ASP A 721 4.58 71.37 -14.61
CA ASP A 721 4.28 71.99 -13.32
C ASP A 721 2.78 72.21 -13.10
N ALA A 722 2.33 72.18 -11.84
CA ALA A 722 0.94 72.48 -11.50
C ALA A 722 0.65 73.99 -11.69
N PRO A 723 -0.52 74.37 -12.25
CA PRO A 723 -0.90 75.78 -12.33
C PRO A 723 -0.98 76.40 -10.93
N ASP A 724 -0.39 77.57 -10.74
CA ASP A 724 -0.45 78.27 -9.46
C ASP A 724 -1.86 78.85 -9.19
N ALA A 725 -2.07 79.31 -7.95
CA ALA A 725 -3.35 79.88 -7.53
C ALA A 725 -3.73 81.16 -8.31
N ASN A 726 -2.74 81.92 -8.81
CA ASN A 726 -3.00 83.12 -9.60
C ASN A 726 -3.52 82.78 -11.00
N MET A 727 -3.03 81.69 -11.61
CA MET A 727 -3.51 81.20 -12.90
C MET A 727 -4.97 80.70 -12.81
N VAL A 728 -5.30 79.99 -11.73
CA VAL A 728 -6.69 79.56 -11.47
C VAL A 728 -7.60 80.78 -11.30
N LYS A 729 -7.17 81.79 -10.53
CA LYS A 729 -7.94 83.02 -10.31
C LYS A 729 -8.12 83.82 -11.60
N ARG A 730 -7.11 83.89 -12.46
CA ARG A 730 -7.21 84.51 -13.80
C ARG A 730 -8.19 83.76 -14.70
N ALA A 731 -8.20 82.43 -14.68
CA ALA A 731 -9.16 81.64 -15.43
C ALA A 731 -10.60 81.87 -14.96
N GLU A 732 -10.83 81.96 -13.64
CA GLU A 732 -12.15 82.25 -13.07
C GLU A 732 -12.63 83.69 -13.38
N GLN A 733 -11.73 84.68 -13.34
CA GLN A 733 -12.04 86.07 -13.69
C GLN A 733 -12.31 86.26 -15.19
N ALA A 734 -11.61 85.53 -16.05
CA ALA A 734 -11.82 85.58 -17.50
C ALA A 734 -13.23 85.09 -17.90
N VAL A 735 -13.85 84.20 -17.12
CA VAL A 735 -15.25 83.76 -17.30
C VAL A 735 -16.27 84.82 -16.88
N LEU A 736 -15.89 85.77 -16.00
CA LEU A 736 -16.81 86.73 -15.40
C LEU A 736 -16.95 88.04 -16.21
N LYS A 737 -16.10 88.28 -17.21
CA LYS A 737 -16.30 89.39 -18.14
C LYS A 737 -17.44 89.04 -19.10
N LYS A 738 -18.65 89.56 -18.83
CA LYS A 738 -19.72 89.61 -19.83
C LYS A 738 -19.20 90.38 -21.05
N PRO A 739 -19.52 89.94 -22.29
CA PRO A 739 -19.26 90.78 -23.45
C PRO A 739 -20.02 92.10 -23.27
N THR A 740 -19.29 93.21 -23.22
CA THR A 740 -19.86 94.49 -23.63
C THR A 740 -20.32 94.31 -25.07
N LYS A 741 -21.61 94.60 -25.30
CA LYS A 741 -22.30 94.44 -26.59
C LYS A 741 -21.49 94.92 -27.78
#